data_AF-A0A1F9ZY04-F1
#
_entry.id   AF-A0A1F9ZY04-F1
#
_cell.length_a   1.000
_cell.length_b   1.000
_cell.length_c   1.000
_cell.angle_alpha   90.00
_cell.angle_beta   90.00
_cell.angle_gamma   90.00
#
_symmetry.space_group_name_H-M   'P 1'
#
loop_
_entity.id
_entity.type
_entity.pdbx_description
1 polymer ?
#
loop_
_entity_poly.entity_id
_entity_poly.type
_entity_poly.pdbx_seq_one_letter_code
_entity_poly.pdbx_strand_id
1 'polypeptide(L)'
;MIRDAIGQVVEGRSLSADMAREVMREMISGTATQSQMGAFLTAMRIKGETGEELRGFVIAMREACSRIEAPENAVDLCGTGGDGSNTFNISTASSFVVAAAGVPVAKHGNRSVSSKCGSADLLASLGIPFSLPPSMVQESIMTCGLGFMFAPVFHQSMRNVVVPRREIGFRTVFNVLGPMTNPAGVKNQLIGVYDAKLAPIMARVLQDLGTERAVIVNGAGMDEITNTGTTRIHDLRNGHIDTYDIEPGDLGFDLAEPNEIQGGDASENARIVYSVLKGERSPRSDVVALNAAAGIYASGKASTLSEGRDMAVAALNSGRALQRARQFAALSWELEGRRQKELAVSSLSSERIHPNVLISRAGEIAQHLQTQILGNELGAGMLAHLDPALLSCPNVLSVITLRRIHTIMSEVVEKVAPAPQVTHSGLRLSDSIASCEGIAVIAEYKPRSPSCAVLSVPPDPTHVAKAYSSAGVAGVSVLVEPDFFSGSPDIFVHMRSKLNLPMLFKDFVVSESQVEVAHRLGADALLLVAKALQPTSIGMLVDKSLSFGIEPLIEIHDEEDLAKVRECSCLDAVKMIGVNSRDLRTLKTDLSSLGNLRKMIGDGKIVVAESGVSTPDDLKNITGFDAVLIGSAFMKADDLDLKVREVVSACRGGRT
;
A
#
# COMPACT_ATOMS: atom_id res chain seq x y z
N MET A 1 33.30 -25.14 -7.19
CA MET A 1 33.26 -25.42 -5.75
C MET A 1 31.99 -26.18 -5.36
N ILE A 2 30.81 -25.76 -5.82
CA ILE A 2 29.51 -26.31 -5.42
C ILE A 2 29.35 -27.82 -5.66
N ARG A 3 29.93 -28.37 -6.74
CA ARG A 3 29.87 -29.81 -7.02
C ARG A 3 30.53 -30.64 -5.91
N ASP A 4 31.69 -30.21 -5.44
CA ASP A 4 32.43 -30.91 -4.39
C ASP A 4 31.75 -30.72 -3.03
N ALA A 5 31.17 -29.54 -2.79
CA ALA A 5 30.35 -29.26 -1.61
C ALA A 5 29.11 -30.15 -1.55
N ILE A 6 28.40 -30.37 -2.68
CA ILE A 6 27.26 -31.30 -2.76
C ILE A 6 27.69 -32.70 -2.31
N GLY A 7 28.82 -33.21 -2.82
CA GLY A 7 29.34 -34.52 -2.42
C GLY A 7 29.59 -34.64 -0.91
N GLN A 8 30.16 -33.59 -0.29
CA GLN A 8 30.37 -33.59 1.17
C GLN A 8 29.05 -33.57 1.96
N VAL A 9 28.14 -32.68 1.60
CA VAL A 9 26.89 -32.48 2.34
C VAL A 9 25.95 -33.69 2.21
N VAL A 10 25.93 -34.36 1.05
CA VAL A 10 25.18 -35.61 0.85
C VAL A 10 25.69 -36.73 1.76
N GLU A 11 26.98 -36.75 2.08
CA GLU A 11 27.58 -37.69 3.05
C GLU A 11 27.43 -37.22 4.51
N GLY A 12 26.69 -36.14 4.77
CA GLY A 12 26.49 -35.58 6.11
C GLY A 12 27.68 -34.81 6.66
N ARG A 13 28.70 -34.52 5.85
CA ARG A 13 29.86 -33.71 6.25
C ARG A 13 29.54 -32.21 6.17
N SER A 14 30.02 -31.47 7.16
CA SER A 14 29.85 -30.00 7.20
C SER A 14 30.98 -29.29 6.46
N LEU A 15 30.66 -28.16 5.85
CA LEU A 15 31.62 -27.33 5.13
C LEU A 15 32.35 -26.38 6.09
N SER A 16 33.58 -25.99 5.75
CA SER A 16 34.23 -24.86 6.39
C SER A 16 33.57 -23.54 5.98
N ALA A 17 33.74 -22.48 6.78
CA ALA A 17 33.24 -21.15 6.42
C ALA A 17 33.75 -20.66 5.06
N ASP A 18 35.01 -20.93 4.71
CA ASP A 18 35.58 -20.52 3.41
C ASP A 18 34.92 -21.27 2.24
N MET A 19 34.71 -22.58 2.39
CA MET A 19 34.04 -23.38 1.37
C MET A 19 32.57 -22.96 1.22
N ALA A 20 31.88 -22.72 2.32
CA ALA A 20 30.50 -22.22 2.32
C ALA A 20 30.41 -20.84 1.64
N ARG A 21 31.34 -19.92 1.94
CA ARG A 21 31.43 -18.60 1.29
C ARG A 21 31.58 -18.71 -0.22
N GLU A 22 32.50 -19.56 -0.70
CA GLU A 22 32.71 -19.76 -2.13
C GLU A 22 31.52 -20.44 -2.82
N VAL A 23 30.86 -21.41 -2.17
CA VAL A 23 29.61 -21.99 -2.69
C VAL A 23 28.53 -20.92 -2.84
N MET A 24 28.33 -20.08 -1.82
CA MET A 24 27.34 -19.01 -1.89
C MET A 24 27.67 -17.99 -2.99
N ARG A 25 28.96 -17.65 -3.18
CA ARG A 25 29.40 -16.82 -4.30
C ARG A 25 29.04 -17.44 -5.65
N GLU A 26 29.27 -18.74 -5.85
CA GLU A 26 28.89 -19.43 -7.09
C GLU A 26 27.36 -19.40 -7.32
N MET A 27 26.57 -19.53 -6.25
CA MET A 27 25.11 -19.46 -6.32
C MET A 27 24.62 -18.05 -6.71
N ILE A 28 25.07 -17.01 -6.01
CA ILE A 28 24.57 -15.63 -6.21
C ILE A 28 25.17 -14.96 -7.45
N SER A 29 26.34 -15.39 -7.93
CA SER A 29 26.90 -14.92 -9.21
C SER A 29 26.26 -15.57 -10.44
N GLY A 30 25.53 -16.68 -10.25
CA GLY A 30 24.87 -17.41 -11.34
C GLY A 30 25.76 -18.41 -12.07
N THR A 31 26.94 -18.73 -11.55
CA THR A 31 27.82 -19.75 -12.14
C THR A 31 27.35 -21.17 -11.86
N ALA A 32 26.65 -21.39 -10.74
CA ALA A 32 26.03 -22.67 -10.42
C ALA A 32 24.74 -22.88 -11.24
N THR A 33 24.50 -24.10 -11.72
CA THR A 33 23.26 -24.42 -12.43
C THR A 33 22.09 -24.54 -11.46
N GLN A 34 20.86 -24.35 -11.95
CA GLN A 34 19.64 -24.48 -11.15
C GLN A 34 19.55 -25.85 -10.46
N SER A 35 19.93 -26.93 -11.16
CA SER A 35 19.98 -28.29 -10.61
C SER A 35 21.01 -28.45 -9.50
N GLN A 36 22.20 -27.84 -9.65
CA GLN A 36 23.22 -27.84 -8.60
C GLN A 36 22.73 -27.10 -7.35
N MET A 37 22.10 -25.94 -7.53
CA MET A 37 21.52 -25.18 -6.41
C MET A 37 20.42 -25.99 -5.70
N GLY A 38 19.50 -26.59 -6.46
CA GLY A 38 18.45 -27.44 -5.90
C GLY A 38 19.00 -28.64 -5.12
N ALA A 39 19.99 -29.34 -5.68
CA ALA A 39 20.65 -30.46 -5.01
C ALA A 39 21.36 -30.02 -3.72
N PHE A 40 22.14 -28.93 -3.78
CA PHE A 40 22.87 -28.39 -2.64
C PHE A 40 21.93 -27.97 -1.51
N LEU A 41 20.89 -27.19 -1.82
CA LEU A 41 19.93 -26.70 -0.83
C LEU A 41 19.13 -27.84 -0.19
N THR A 42 18.80 -28.87 -0.95
CA THR A 42 18.12 -30.07 -0.43
C THR A 42 19.04 -30.84 0.52
N ALA A 43 20.28 -31.11 0.11
CA ALA A 43 21.25 -31.82 0.95
C ALA A 43 21.55 -31.05 2.25
N MET A 44 21.73 -29.73 2.17
CA MET A 44 21.94 -28.87 3.35
C MET A 44 20.78 -28.95 4.32
N ARG A 45 19.54 -28.91 3.81
CA ARG A 45 18.35 -29.00 4.66
C ARG A 45 18.23 -30.33 5.38
N ILE A 46 18.61 -31.44 4.72
CA ILE A 46 18.61 -32.78 5.32
C ILE A 46 19.71 -32.90 6.39
N LYS A 47 20.92 -32.40 6.10
CA LYS A 47 22.06 -32.43 7.04
C LYS A 47 21.82 -31.54 8.27
N GLY A 48 21.19 -30.38 8.06
CA GLY A 48 21.17 -29.28 9.02
C GLY A 48 22.39 -28.37 8.88
N GLU A 49 22.15 -27.06 8.93
CA GLU A 49 23.18 -26.03 8.80
C GLU A 49 23.96 -25.85 10.12
N THR A 50 25.27 -25.63 10.00
CA THR A 50 26.18 -25.31 11.11
C THR A 50 26.49 -23.81 11.19
N GLY A 51 27.01 -23.35 12.33
CA GLY A 51 27.44 -21.95 12.50
C GLY A 51 28.52 -21.52 11.49
N GLU A 52 29.52 -22.36 11.24
CA GLU A 52 30.58 -22.08 10.25
C GLU A 52 30.02 -21.90 8.83
N GLU A 53 29.09 -22.77 8.42
CA GLU A 53 28.43 -22.67 7.12
C GLU A 53 27.62 -21.39 7.00
N LEU A 54 26.80 -21.08 8.01
CA LEU A 54 26.02 -19.84 8.06
C LEU A 54 26.93 -18.60 8.01
N ARG A 55 28.03 -18.59 8.77
CA ARG A 55 29.02 -17.52 8.75
C ARG A 55 29.59 -17.30 7.35
N GLY A 56 30.02 -18.35 6.67
CA GLY A 56 30.50 -18.28 5.29
C GLY A 56 29.47 -17.70 4.31
N PHE A 57 28.23 -18.19 4.40
CA PHE A 57 27.11 -17.70 3.58
C PHE A 57 26.79 -16.22 3.83
N VAL A 58 26.73 -15.79 5.09
CA VAL A 58 26.47 -14.39 5.45
C VAL A 58 27.57 -13.47 4.92
N ILE A 59 28.85 -13.86 5.04
CA ILE A 59 29.97 -13.08 4.52
C ILE A 59 29.82 -12.88 3.01
N ALA A 60 29.58 -13.95 2.24
CA ALA A 60 29.38 -13.86 0.80
C ALA A 60 28.22 -12.93 0.42
N MET A 61 27.09 -13.01 1.13
CA MET A 61 25.93 -12.16 0.86
C MET A 61 26.18 -10.69 1.21
N ARG A 62 26.88 -10.40 2.32
CA ARG A 62 27.27 -9.03 2.70
C ARG A 62 28.29 -8.43 1.73
N GLU A 63 29.14 -9.24 1.11
CA GLU A 63 30.10 -8.78 0.09
C GLU A 63 29.43 -8.43 -1.24
N ALA A 64 28.37 -9.15 -1.60
CA ALA A 64 27.67 -8.96 -2.87
C ALA A 64 26.53 -7.93 -2.83
N CYS A 65 26.19 -7.40 -1.66
CA CYS A 65 25.10 -6.43 -1.51
C CYS A 65 25.53 -4.99 -1.84
N SER A 66 24.56 -4.15 -2.22
CA SER A 66 24.76 -2.71 -2.38
C SER A 66 24.82 -2.04 -1.01
N ARG A 67 26.02 -1.79 -0.49
CA ARG A 67 26.21 -1.25 0.86
C ARG A 67 25.80 0.21 0.98
N ILE A 68 25.38 0.57 2.18
CA ILE A 68 25.14 1.95 2.61
C ILE A 68 25.77 2.19 3.98
N GLU A 69 25.95 3.46 4.33
CA GLU A 69 26.36 3.87 5.67
C GLU A 69 25.14 4.19 6.54
N ALA A 70 25.23 3.87 7.83
CA ALA A 70 24.25 4.24 8.83
C ALA A 70 24.97 4.70 10.11
N PRO A 71 24.31 5.49 10.98
CA PRO A 71 24.86 5.85 12.28
C PRO A 71 25.30 4.62 13.10
N GLU A 72 26.31 4.76 13.95
CA GLU A 72 26.88 3.63 14.70
C GLU A 72 25.85 2.92 15.61
N ASN A 73 24.95 3.69 16.22
CA ASN A 73 23.87 3.16 17.05
C ASN A 73 22.62 2.75 16.25
N ALA A 74 22.71 2.67 14.91
CA ALA A 74 21.59 2.23 14.09
C ALA A 74 21.25 0.77 14.41
N VAL A 75 19.95 0.47 14.38
CA VAL A 75 19.41 -0.86 14.65
C VAL A 75 18.60 -1.39 13.48
N ASP A 76 18.64 -2.70 13.28
CA ASP A 76 17.69 -3.42 12.45
C ASP A 76 16.75 -4.25 13.32
N LEU A 77 15.48 -4.30 12.92
CA LEU A 77 14.44 -5.11 13.55
C LEU A 77 13.85 -5.99 12.45
N CYS A 78 14.23 -7.26 12.44
CA CYS A 78 13.81 -8.19 11.39
C CYS A 78 13.62 -9.60 11.94
N GLY A 79 12.71 -10.34 11.32
CA GLY A 79 12.46 -11.73 11.63
C GLY A 79 12.92 -12.62 10.48
N THR A 80 13.20 -13.89 10.78
CA THR A 80 13.38 -14.93 9.76
C THR A 80 12.11 -15.16 8.92
N GLY A 81 10.94 -14.82 9.45
CA GLY A 81 9.63 -15.10 8.89
C GLY A 81 9.29 -16.60 8.87
N GLY A 82 8.04 -16.91 8.55
CA GLY A 82 7.59 -18.30 8.38
C GLY A 82 7.39 -19.07 9.68
N ASP A 83 7.06 -18.36 10.75
CA ASP A 83 6.56 -18.91 12.02
C ASP A 83 5.12 -19.45 11.93
N GLY A 84 4.36 -19.02 10.91
CA GLY A 84 2.97 -19.43 10.70
C GLY A 84 1.97 -18.77 11.63
N SER A 85 2.38 -17.77 12.41
CA SER A 85 1.55 -17.09 13.41
C SER A 85 0.50 -16.16 12.80
N ASN A 86 0.71 -15.72 11.55
CA ASN A 86 -0.16 -14.78 10.83
C ASN A 86 -0.43 -13.48 11.60
N THR A 87 0.54 -13.02 12.38
CA THR A 87 0.45 -11.71 13.04
C THR A 87 0.57 -10.56 12.03
N PHE A 88 0.15 -9.38 12.45
CA PHE A 88 0.42 -8.16 11.68
C PHE A 88 1.92 -7.84 11.72
N ASN A 89 2.38 -6.87 10.91
CA ASN A 89 3.81 -6.58 10.75
C ASN A 89 4.43 -5.86 11.97
N ILE A 90 4.58 -6.57 13.09
CA ILE A 90 5.07 -6.08 14.38
C ILE A 90 6.45 -5.42 14.27
N SER A 91 7.44 -6.10 13.66
CA SER A 91 8.77 -5.50 13.49
C SER A 91 8.77 -4.22 12.64
N THR A 92 7.85 -4.05 11.68
CA THR A 92 7.74 -2.81 10.88
C THR A 92 7.11 -1.69 11.70
N ALA A 93 6.04 -1.98 12.45
CA ALA A 93 5.43 -1.02 13.36
C ALA A 93 6.43 -0.56 14.43
N SER A 94 7.17 -1.50 15.00
CA SER A 94 8.20 -1.25 16.02
C SER A 94 9.32 -0.35 15.50
N SER A 95 9.74 -0.49 14.24
CA SER A 95 10.72 0.39 13.62
C SER A 95 10.33 1.88 13.66
N PHE A 96 9.04 2.21 13.48
CA PHE A 96 8.59 3.61 13.61
C PHE A 96 8.67 4.11 15.06
N VAL A 97 8.36 3.25 16.03
CA VAL A 97 8.43 3.58 17.46
C VAL A 97 9.89 3.78 17.91
N VAL A 98 10.79 2.88 17.50
CA VAL A 98 12.23 2.96 17.77
C VAL A 98 12.83 4.26 17.18
N ALA A 99 12.51 4.58 15.92
CA ALA A 99 12.93 5.83 15.29
C ALA A 99 12.33 7.07 15.99
N ALA A 100 11.10 6.99 16.48
CA ALA A 100 10.48 8.05 17.28
C ALA A 100 11.11 8.23 18.67
N ALA A 101 11.70 7.16 19.23
CA ALA A 101 12.49 7.19 20.46
C ALA A 101 13.92 7.77 20.25
N GLY A 102 14.27 8.16 19.03
CA GLY A 102 15.54 8.80 18.70
C GLY A 102 16.68 7.83 18.38
N VAL A 103 16.34 6.58 18.05
CA VAL A 103 17.30 5.56 17.62
C VAL A 103 17.23 5.43 16.10
N PRO A 104 18.34 5.60 15.35
CA PRO A 104 18.33 5.40 13.90
C PRO A 104 17.96 3.96 13.54
N VAL A 105 17.09 3.77 12.56
CA VAL A 105 16.65 2.45 12.12
C VAL A 105 17.02 2.24 10.66
N ALA A 106 17.82 1.20 10.40
CA ALA A 106 18.13 0.73 9.06
C ALA A 106 17.43 -0.61 8.85
N LYS A 107 16.12 -0.58 8.57
CA LYS A 107 15.30 -1.77 8.48
C LYS A 107 15.57 -2.53 7.18
N HIS A 108 16.01 -3.78 7.27
CA HIS A 108 16.04 -4.67 6.12
C HIS A 108 14.69 -5.40 5.98
N GLY A 109 14.15 -5.49 4.78
CA GLY A 109 12.85 -6.12 4.59
C GLY A 109 12.55 -6.56 3.16
N ASN A 110 11.48 -7.33 3.01
CA ASN A 110 11.08 -7.91 1.75
C ASN A 110 9.54 -7.93 1.59
N ARG A 111 9.07 -8.34 0.42
CA ARG A 111 7.69 -8.78 0.22
C ARG A 111 7.50 -10.17 0.82
N SER A 112 6.25 -10.52 1.13
CA SER A 112 5.97 -11.85 1.65
C SER A 112 6.25 -12.96 0.65
N VAL A 113 6.74 -14.10 1.15
CA VAL A 113 6.81 -15.39 0.42
C VAL A 113 5.83 -16.42 1.02
N SER A 114 5.48 -16.30 2.31
CA SER A 114 4.65 -17.28 3.04
C SER A 114 3.57 -16.69 3.97
N SER A 115 3.65 -15.40 4.35
CA SER A 115 2.59 -14.70 5.09
C SER A 115 1.63 -13.94 4.16
N LYS A 116 0.53 -13.41 4.66
CA LYS A 116 -0.40 -12.59 3.86
C LYS A 116 0.15 -11.19 3.50
N CYS A 117 1.14 -10.68 4.24
CA CYS A 117 1.67 -9.32 4.06
C CYS A 117 3.12 -9.22 4.57
N GLY A 118 4.06 -8.87 3.68
CA GLY A 118 5.44 -8.57 4.04
C GLY A 118 5.63 -7.11 4.44
N SER A 119 6.82 -6.74 4.91
CA SER A 119 7.11 -5.35 5.28
C SER A 119 6.99 -4.39 4.10
N ALA A 120 7.41 -4.80 2.90
CA ALA A 120 7.27 -3.99 1.69
C ALA A 120 5.80 -3.84 1.25
N ASP A 121 4.99 -4.89 1.42
CA ASP A 121 3.56 -4.87 1.11
C ASP A 121 2.81 -3.91 2.06
N LEU A 122 3.16 -3.94 3.36
CA LEU A 122 2.65 -2.97 4.33
C LEU A 122 3.03 -1.53 3.95
N LEU A 123 4.29 -1.26 3.62
CA LEU A 123 4.71 0.09 3.21
C LEU A 123 3.95 0.57 1.97
N ALA A 124 3.72 -0.31 1.00
CA ALA A 124 2.88 -0.02 -0.16
C ALA A 124 1.45 0.37 0.23
N SER A 125 0.82 -0.40 1.13
CA SER A 125 -0.53 -0.13 1.65
C SER A 125 -0.61 1.13 2.52
N LEU A 126 0.46 1.47 3.26
CA LEU A 126 0.62 2.76 3.93
C LEU A 126 0.90 3.92 2.97
N GLY A 127 1.18 3.61 1.70
CA GLY A 127 1.43 4.60 0.67
C GLY A 127 2.86 5.12 0.58
N ILE A 128 3.80 4.44 1.22
CA ILE A 128 5.19 4.85 1.36
C ILE A 128 6.03 4.20 0.25
N PRO A 129 6.78 4.97 -0.56
CA PRO A 129 7.75 4.43 -1.50
C PRO A 129 8.79 3.59 -0.75
N PHE A 130 9.03 2.36 -1.21
CA PHE A 130 9.90 1.41 -0.51
C PHE A 130 11.05 0.88 -1.38
N SER A 131 11.05 1.17 -2.69
CA SER A 131 12.05 0.70 -3.66
C SER A 131 13.11 1.77 -4.00
N LEU A 132 13.39 2.67 -3.06
CA LEU A 132 14.40 3.71 -3.24
C LEU A 132 15.80 3.10 -3.44
N PRO A 133 16.66 3.72 -4.28
CA PRO A 133 18.04 3.26 -4.47
C PRO A 133 18.89 3.47 -3.21
N PRO A 134 20.03 2.75 -3.07
CA PRO A 134 20.87 2.77 -1.88
C PRO A 134 21.22 4.18 -1.37
N SER A 135 21.64 5.09 -2.26
CA SER A 135 22.01 6.46 -1.87
C SER A 135 20.86 7.25 -1.24
N MET A 136 19.63 7.06 -1.72
CA MET A 136 18.44 7.74 -1.18
C MET A 136 17.97 7.11 0.13
N VAL A 137 18.14 5.79 0.30
CA VAL A 137 17.87 5.14 1.59
C VAL A 137 18.85 5.63 2.65
N GLN A 138 20.14 5.76 2.32
CA GLN A 138 21.15 6.37 3.20
C GLN A 138 20.75 7.79 3.58
N GLU A 139 20.36 8.62 2.61
CA GLU A 139 19.87 9.98 2.85
C GLU A 139 18.65 9.99 3.82
N SER A 140 17.73 9.05 3.66
CA SER A 140 16.55 8.90 4.53
C SER A 140 16.91 8.58 5.98
N ILE A 141 17.86 7.66 6.19
CA ILE A 141 18.39 7.32 7.53
C ILE A 141 19.04 8.54 8.17
N MET A 142 19.90 9.25 7.45
CA MET A 142 20.63 10.40 7.99
C MET A 142 19.73 11.59 8.31
N THR A 143 18.64 11.75 7.54
CA THR A 143 17.74 12.93 7.67
C THR A 143 16.64 12.71 8.71
N CYS A 144 15.96 11.55 8.67
CA CYS A 144 14.80 11.30 9.52
C CYS A 144 14.97 10.12 10.49
N GLY A 145 16.15 9.51 10.54
CA GLY A 145 16.45 8.41 11.46
C GLY A 145 15.80 7.08 11.09
N LEU A 146 15.25 6.94 9.88
CA LEU A 146 14.63 5.70 9.42
C LEU A 146 14.88 5.51 7.92
N GLY A 147 15.32 4.31 7.54
CA GLY A 147 15.40 3.86 6.15
C GLY A 147 14.91 2.43 6.00
N PHE A 148 14.31 2.15 4.85
CA PHE A 148 13.89 0.81 4.47
C PHE A 148 14.74 0.30 3.31
N MET A 149 15.48 -0.77 3.54
CA MET A 149 16.28 -1.45 2.54
C MET A 149 15.47 -2.60 1.98
N PHE A 150 14.90 -2.40 0.78
CA PHE A 150 14.14 -3.45 0.11
C PHE A 150 15.07 -4.49 -0.50
N ALA A 151 15.00 -5.73 -0.02
CA ALA A 151 15.97 -6.78 -0.35
C ALA A 151 16.25 -6.95 -1.86
N PRO A 152 15.25 -6.93 -2.78
CA PRO A 152 15.52 -7.03 -4.22
C PRO A 152 16.35 -5.88 -4.80
N VAL A 153 16.31 -4.68 -4.20
CA VAL A 153 17.12 -3.52 -4.63
C VAL A 153 18.56 -3.68 -4.16
N PHE A 154 18.76 -4.17 -2.94
CA PHE A 154 20.07 -4.24 -2.27
C PHE A 154 20.82 -5.56 -2.50
N HIS A 155 20.10 -6.65 -2.81
CA HIS A 155 20.64 -7.98 -3.06
C HIS A 155 20.28 -8.46 -4.47
N GLN A 156 20.58 -7.67 -5.50
CA GLN A 156 20.17 -7.96 -6.89
C GLN A 156 20.69 -9.33 -7.41
N SER A 157 21.85 -9.77 -6.91
CA SER A 157 22.44 -11.08 -7.20
C SER A 157 21.55 -12.25 -6.78
N MET A 158 20.63 -12.03 -5.83
CA MET A 158 19.68 -13.04 -5.37
C MET A 158 18.71 -13.50 -6.45
N ARG A 159 18.52 -12.74 -7.55
CA ARG A 159 17.69 -13.17 -8.68
C ARG A 159 18.08 -14.56 -9.22
N ASN A 160 19.36 -14.91 -9.12
CA ASN A 160 19.90 -16.19 -9.61
C ASN A 160 19.44 -17.39 -8.77
N VAL A 161 19.05 -17.16 -7.52
CA VAL A 161 18.59 -18.20 -6.58
C VAL A 161 17.07 -18.18 -6.35
N VAL A 162 16.34 -17.24 -6.94
CA VAL A 162 14.87 -17.15 -6.78
C VAL A 162 14.16 -18.36 -7.40
N VAL A 163 14.51 -18.70 -8.65
CA VAL A 163 13.85 -19.78 -9.39
C VAL A 163 14.03 -21.16 -8.71
N PRO A 164 15.25 -21.59 -8.33
CA PRO A 164 15.43 -22.89 -7.66
C PRO A 164 14.68 -22.95 -6.34
N ARG A 165 14.70 -21.86 -5.55
CA ARG A 165 14.00 -21.79 -4.27
C ARG A 165 12.49 -21.94 -4.44
N ARG A 166 11.93 -21.31 -5.47
CA ARG A 166 10.50 -21.41 -5.79
C ARG A 166 10.14 -22.84 -6.23
N GLU A 167 10.98 -23.46 -7.06
CA GLU A 167 10.73 -24.81 -7.60
C GLU A 167 10.83 -25.91 -6.54
N ILE A 168 11.79 -25.84 -5.61
CA ILE A 168 11.91 -26.83 -4.52
C ILE A 168 10.81 -26.68 -3.47
N GLY A 169 10.29 -25.46 -3.24
CA GLY A 169 9.09 -25.21 -2.45
C GLY A 169 9.20 -25.44 -0.93
N PHE A 170 10.38 -25.69 -0.36
CA PHE A 170 10.59 -25.83 1.09
C PHE A 170 11.63 -24.84 1.65
N ARG A 171 11.62 -24.67 2.98
CA ARG A 171 12.55 -23.76 3.70
C ARG A 171 13.99 -24.24 3.58
N THR A 172 14.89 -23.31 3.27
CA THR A 172 16.33 -23.58 3.15
C THR A 172 17.13 -22.60 4.00
N VAL A 173 18.46 -22.72 3.96
CA VAL A 173 19.38 -21.78 4.60
C VAL A 173 19.05 -20.30 4.32
N PHE A 174 18.52 -19.97 3.13
CA PHE A 174 18.14 -18.60 2.78
C PHE A 174 17.00 -18.02 3.63
N ASN A 175 16.23 -18.84 4.34
CA ASN A 175 15.23 -18.38 5.30
C ASN A 175 15.85 -17.86 6.61
N VAL A 176 17.11 -18.21 6.88
CA VAL A 176 17.82 -17.81 8.11
C VAL A 176 18.79 -16.65 7.85
N LEU A 177 19.29 -16.51 6.61
CA LEU A 177 20.34 -15.53 6.27
C LEU A 177 19.85 -14.08 6.28
N GLY A 178 18.60 -13.81 5.92
CA GLY A 178 18.07 -12.45 5.70
C GLY A 178 18.35 -11.45 6.83
N PRO A 179 18.04 -11.80 8.10
CA PRO A 179 18.34 -10.94 9.25
C PRO A 179 19.82 -10.61 9.45
N MET A 180 20.72 -11.52 9.05
CA MET A 180 22.16 -11.36 9.25
C MET A 180 22.85 -10.63 8.10
N THR A 181 22.14 -10.31 7.00
CA THR A 181 22.73 -9.72 5.78
C THR A 181 22.34 -8.27 5.55
N ASN A 182 22.02 -7.52 6.61
CA ASN A 182 21.67 -6.10 6.52
C ASN A 182 22.73 -5.29 5.72
N PRO A 183 22.35 -4.61 4.61
CA PRO A 183 23.27 -3.87 3.74
C PRO A 183 23.95 -2.64 4.39
N ALA A 184 23.35 -2.09 5.45
CA ALA A 184 23.93 -0.98 6.21
C ALA A 184 25.01 -1.43 7.20
N GLY A 185 25.25 -2.74 7.33
CA GLY A 185 26.28 -3.28 8.21
C GLY A 185 26.04 -2.95 9.69
N VAL A 186 24.77 -2.80 10.11
CA VAL A 186 24.44 -2.41 11.48
C VAL A 186 25.04 -3.35 12.52
N LYS A 187 25.58 -2.77 13.59
CA LYS A 187 26.18 -3.51 14.71
C LYS A 187 25.18 -3.85 15.82
N ASN A 188 23.95 -3.35 15.71
CA ASN A 188 22.88 -3.53 16.68
C ASN A 188 21.65 -4.14 16.00
N GLN A 189 21.10 -5.24 16.52
CA GLN A 189 20.00 -5.96 15.86
C GLN A 189 19.01 -6.55 16.87
N LEU A 190 17.71 -6.49 16.55
CA LEU A 190 16.69 -7.37 17.11
C LEU A 190 16.33 -8.39 16.03
N ILE A 191 16.55 -9.67 16.32
CA ILE A 191 16.28 -10.76 15.38
C ILE A 191 15.25 -11.71 15.96
N GLY A 192 14.13 -11.82 15.28
CA GLY A 192 13.17 -12.89 15.50
C GLY A 192 13.55 -14.18 14.79
N VAL A 193 13.40 -15.33 15.46
CA VAL A 193 13.56 -16.64 14.82
C VAL A 193 12.29 -17.48 14.95
N TYR A 194 11.90 -18.18 13.87
CA TYR A 194 10.72 -19.06 13.88
C TYR A 194 10.97 -20.38 14.63
N ASP A 195 12.23 -20.77 14.82
CA ASP A 195 12.63 -21.99 15.54
C ASP A 195 13.66 -21.61 16.60
N ALA A 196 13.32 -21.85 17.86
CA ALA A 196 14.17 -21.55 19.02
C ALA A 196 15.57 -22.20 18.91
N LYS A 197 15.73 -23.31 18.18
CA LYS A 197 17.03 -23.97 17.96
C LYS A 197 18.00 -23.12 17.12
N LEU A 198 17.48 -22.19 16.30
CA LEU A 198 18.31 -21.31 15.47
C LEU A 198 18.92 -20.16 16.29
N ALA A 199 18.24 -19.70 17.33
CA ALA A 199 18.69 -18.55 18.13
C ALA A 199 20.14 -18.67 18.65
N PRO A 200 20.54 -19.77 19.32
CA PRO A 200 21.92 -19.89 19.82
C PRO A 200 22.97 -20.07 18.71
N ILE A 201 22.57 -20.49 17.51
CA ILE A 201 23.47 -20.58 16.35
C ILE A 201 23.68 -19.19 15.78
N MET A 202 22.59 -18.45 15.54
CA MET A 202 22.64 -17.09 15.01
C MET A 202 23.38 -16.12 15.95
N ALA A 203 23.16 -16.23 17.26
CA ALA A 203 23.88 -15.41 18.26
C ALA A 203 25.40 -15.58 18.15
N ARG A 204 25.88 -16.83 18.02
CA ARG A 204 27.31 -17.14 17.83
C ARG A 204 27.84 -16.64 16.49
N VAL A 205 27.09 -16.86 15.40
CA VAL A 205 27.48 -16.33 14.07
C VAL A 205 27.63 -14.81 14.11
N LEU A 206 26.71 -14.09 14.76
CA LEU A 206 26.78 -12.63 14.89
C LEU A 206 27.97 -12.19 15.76
N GLN A 207 28.24 -12.90 16.85
CA GLN A 207 29.43 -12.67 17.68
C GLN A 207 30.72 -12.80 16.84
N ASP A 208 30.84 -13.86 16.05
CA ASP A 208 32.00 -14.10 15.18
C ASP A 208 32.13 -13.08 14.04
N LEU A 209 31.02 -12.46 13.64
CA LEU A 209 30.97 -11.39 12.63
C LEU A 209 31.19 -9.99 13.22
N GLY A 210 31.43 -9.88 14.54
CA GLY A 210 31.72 -8.62 15.22
C GLY A 210 30.50 -7.75 15.51
N THR A 211 29.30 -8.34 15.61
CA THR A 211 28.11 -7.64 16.09
C THR A 211 28.29 -7.24 17.55
N GLU A 212 28.03 -5.98 17.88
CA GLU A 212 28.22 -5.44 19.24
C GLU A 212 27.05 -5.79 20.15
N ARG A 213 25.83 -5.67 19.64
CA ARG A 213 24.59 -5.96 20.36
C ARG A 213 23.59 -6.69 19.47
N ALA A 214 23.12 -7.85 19.91
CA ALA A 214 22.01 -8.52 19.25
C ALA A 214 21.08 -9.16 20.27
N VAL A 215 19.79 -8.92 20.12
CA VAL A 215 18.74 -9.58 20.90
C VAL A 215 18.06 -10.56 19.96
N ILE A 216 18.31 -11.85 20.14
CA ILE A 216 17.70 -12.90 19.33
C ILE A 216 16.54 -13.52 20.11
N VAL A 217 15.34 -13.52 19.54
CA VAL A 217 14.09 -13.83 20.26
C VAL A 217 13.28 -14.93 19.59
N ASN A 218 12.62 -15.73 20.41
CA ASN A 218 11.52 -16.62 20.01
C ASN A 218 10.41 -16.55 21.06
N GLY A 219 9.27 -15.97 20.70
CA GLY A 219 8.14 -15.71 21.58
C GLY A 219 7.01 -16.71 21.38
N ALA A 220 6.85 -17.68 22.27
CA ALA A 220 5.82 -18.73 22.14
C ALA A 220 5.75 -19.39 20.73
N GLY A 221 6.91 -19.59 20.09
CA GLY A 221 7.01 -20.14 18.73
C GLY A 221 6.97 -19.09 17.60
N MET A 222 6.78 -17.82 17.91
CA MET A 222 6.81 -16.69 16.98
C MET A 222 8.22 -16.12 16.82
N ASP A 223 8.48 -15.50 15.67
CA ASP A 223 9.70 -14.75 15.40
C ASP A 223 9.61 -13.28 15.84
N GLU A 224 9.04 -13.04 17.03
CA GLU A 224 8.92 -11.72 17.66
C GLU A 224 8.92 -11.90 19.19
N ILE A 225 9.13 -10.84 19.96
CA ILE A 225 8.73 -10.82 21.38
C ILE A 225 7.20 -10.80 21.43
N THR A 226 6.57 -11.65 22.23
CA THR A 226 5.11 -11.77 22.27
C THR A 226 4.53 -11.34 23.62
N ASN A 227 3.29 -10.83 23.60
CA ASN A 227 2.45 -10.68 24.79
C ASN A 227 1.46 -11.85 25.00
N THR A 228 1.59 -12.95 24.24
CA THR A 228 0.71 -14.13 24.34
C THR A 228 1.33 -15.30 25.12
N GLY A 229 2.55 -15.12 25.63
CA GLY A 229 3.28 -16.13 26.38
C GLY A 229 4.73 -15.75 26.62
N THR A 230 5.52 -16.72 27.08
CA THR A 230 6.95 -16.55 27.37
C THR A 230 7.77 -16.32 26.11
N THR A 231 8.75 -15.42 26.19
CA THR A 231 9.75 -15.19 25.15
C THR A 231 11.13 -15.62 25.62
N ARG A 232 11.77 -16.51 24.84
CA ARG A 232 13.18 -16.89 25.00
C ARG A 232 14.06 -15.83 24.36
N ILE A 233 15.02 -15.30 25.12
CA ILE A 233 15.98 -14.30 24.64
C ILE A 233 17.41 -14.84 24.71
N HIS A 234 18.15 -14.66 23.62
CA HIS A 234 19.60 -14.75 23.59
C HIS A 234 20.18 -13.35 23.35
N ASP A 235 20.73 -12.76 24.40
CA ASP A 235 21.23 -11.38 24.43
C ASP A 235 22.75 -11.39 24.24
N LEU A 236 23.20 -11.10 23.02
CA LEU A 236 24.59 -10.87 22.69
C LEU A 236 24.93 -9.41 23.00
N ARG A 237 25.89 -9.18 23.90
CA ARG A 237 26.41 -7.86 24.24
C ARG A 237 27.90 -7.90 24.50
N ASN A 238 28.67 -7.11 23.74
CA ASN A 238 30.12 -6.97 23.90
C ASN A 238 30.86 -8.33 23.94
N GLY A 239 30.44 -9.28 23.11
CA GLY A 239 31.04 -10.61 23.04
C GLY A 239 30.59 -11.57 24.15
N HIS A 240 29.62 -11.22 25.00
CA HIS A 240 28.97 -12.14 25.93
C HIS A 240 27.55 -12.49 25.47
N ILE A 241 27.13 -13.74 25.63
CA ILE A 241 25.77 -14.18 25.28
C ILE A 241 25.08 -14.66 26.56
N ASP A 242 24.11 -13.88 27.01
CA ASP A 242 23.22 -14.27 28.11
C ASP A 242 21.94 -14.90 27.54
N THR A 243 21.38 -15.88 28.24
CA THR A 243 20.11 -16.52 27.84
C THR A 243 19.15 -16.51 29.01
N TYR A 244 17.96 -15.96 28.78
CA TYR A 244 16.91 -15.84 29.80
C TYR A 244 15.54 -15.82 29.14
N ASP A 245 14.52 -16.01 29.97
CA ASP A 245 13.12 -15.96 29.57
C ASP A 245 12.50 -14.68 30.15
N ILE A 246 11.58 -14.09 29.39
CA ILE A 246 10.74 -12.99 29.86
C ILE A 246 9.27 -13.34 29.66
N GLU A 247 8.44 -12.87 30.58
CA GLU A 247 6.99 -12.84 30.45
C GLU A 247 6.50 -11.41 30.20
N PRO A 248 5.33 -11.21 29.60
CA PRO A 248 4.79 -9.87 29.34
C PRO A 248 4.64 -9.03 30.62
N GLY A 249 4.28 -9.70 31.73
CA GLY A 249 4.15 -9.10 33.04
C GLY A 249 5.44 -8.50 33.61
N ASP A 250 6.61 -9.06 33.25
CA ASP A 250 7.92 -8.53 33.67
C ASP A 250 8.17 -7.11 33.13
N LEU A 251 7.50 -6.75 32.03
CA LEU A 251 7.55 -5.45 31.39
C LEU A 251 6.25 -4.65 31.57
N GLY A 252 5.36 -5.10 32.45
CA GLY A 252 4.11 -4.40 32.80
C GLY A 252 3.04 -4.44 31.71
N PHE A 253 3.00 -5.50 30.90
CA PHE A 253 1.92 -5.75 29.94
C PHE A 253 1.09 -6.96 30.36
N ASP A 254 -0.20 -6.92 30.05
CA ASP A 254 -1.11 -8.04 30.28
C ASP A 254 -0.88 -9.15 29.24
N LEU A 255 -1.22 -10.38 29.63
CA LEU A 255 -1.24 -11.52 28.71
C LEU A 255 -2.42 -11.36 27.75
N ALA A 256 -2.16 -11.45 26.46
CA ALA A 256 -3.14 -11.39 25.39
C ALA A 256 -3.44 -12.78 24.82
N GLU A 257 -4.62 -12.93 24.22
CA GLU A 257 -4.96 -14.11 23.45
C GLU A 257 -4.30 -14.05 22.05
N PRO A 258 -3.86 -15.18 21.47
CA PRO A 258 -3.20 -15.19 20.15
C PRO A 258 -3.99 -14.53 19.02
N ASN A 259 -5.32 -14.57 19.08
CA ASN A 259 -6.19 -13.95 18.07
C ASN A 259 -6.20 -12.41 18.16
N GLU A 260 -5.87 -11.80 19.30
CA GLU A 260 -5.85 -10.36 19.48
C GLU A 260 -4.68 -9.68 18.76
N ILE A 261 -3.62 -10.43 18.47
CA ILE A 261 -2.43 -9.97 17.72
C ILE A 261 -2.37 -10.49 16.28
N GLN A 262 -3.41 -11.19 15.81
CA GLN A 262 -3.50 -11.59 14.41
C GLN A 262 -3.57 -10.38 13.48
N GLY A 263 -2.93 -10.53 12.33
CA GLY A 263 -3.03 -9.64 11.19
C GLY A 263 -3.92 -10.22 10.10
N GLY A 264 -4.01 -9.48 9.00
CA GLY A 264 -4.79 -9.83 7.83
C GLY A 264 -4.02 -9.64 6.53
N ASP A 265 -4.72 -9.13 5.52
CA ASP A 265 -4.08 -8.66 4.29
C ASP A 265 -3.29 -7.36 4.52
N ALA A 266 -2.64 -6.86 3.47
CA ALA A 266 -1.84 -5.64 3.57
C ALA A 266 -2.65 -4.39 3.93
N SER A 267 -3.94 -4.33 3.56
CA SER A 267 -4.84 -3.23 3.90
C SER A 267 -5.25 -3.27 5.38
N GLU A 268 -5.62 -4.44 5.88
CA GLU A 268 -5.92 -4.66 7.30
C GLU A 268 -4.69 -4.38 8.18
N ASN A 269 -3.53 -4.90 7.80
CA ASN A 269 -2.28 -4.63 8.53
C ASN A 269 -1.93 -3.14 8.52
N ALA A 270 -2.15 -2.43 7.41
CA ALA A 270 -1.95 -0.97 7.36
C ALA A 270 -2.86 -0.24 8.35
N ARG A 271 -4.13 -0.66 8.48
CA ARG A 271 -5.07 -0.07 9.48
C ARG A 271 -4.64 -0.35 10.90
N ILE A 272 -4.27 -1.59 11.20
CA ILE A 272 -3.75 -2.00 12.51
C ILE A 272 -2.53 -1.15 12.88
N VAL A 273 -1.53 -1.08 12.00
CA VAL A 273 -0.30 -0.32 12.26
C VAL A 273 -0.61 1.17 12.40
N TYR A 274 -1.48 1.73 11.57
CA TYR A 274 -1.88 3.13 11.68
C TYR A 274 -2.55 3.44 13.03
N SER A 275 -3.47 2.58 13.48
CA SER A 275 -4.15 2.67 14.79
C SER A 275 -3.15 2.62 15.96
N VAL A 276 -2.21 1.67 15.93
CA VAL A 276 -1.13 1.57 16.93
C VAL A 276 -0.29 2.85 16.95
N LEU A 277 0.14 3.35 15.79
CA LEU A 277 0.96 4.56 15.70
C LEU A 277 0.21 5.82 16.15
N LYS A 278 -1.13 5.86 15.95
CA LYS A 278 -2.02 6.93 16.44
C LYS A 278 -2.12 6.93 17.98
N GLY A 279 -1.67 5.86 18.64
CA GLY A 279 -1.65 5.73 20.10
C GLY A 279 -2.87 5.00 20.66
N GLU A 280 -3.64 4.28 19.83
CA GLU A 280 -4.76 3.46 20.30
C GLU A 280 -4.23 2.27 21.11
N ARG A 281 -4.62 2.19 22.39
CA ARG A 281 -4.20 1.11 23.29
C ARG A 281 -4.93 -0.19 22.93
N SER A 282 -4.17 -1.26 22.76
CA SER A 282 -4.65 -2.60 22.45
C SER A 282 -3.55 -3.63 22.69
N PRO A 283 -3.88 -4.94 22.74
CA PRO A 283 -2.85 -6.00 22.71
C PRO A 283 -1.85 -5.86 21.54
N ARG A 284 -2.28 -5.26 20.43
CA ARG A 284 -1.43 -4.97 19.27
C ARG A 284 -0.46 -3.81 19.54
N SER A 285 -0.85 -2.78 20.28
CA SER A 285 0.09 -1.72 20.69
C SER A 285 1.12 -2.24 21.68
N ASP A 286 0.71 -3.18 22.54
CA ASP A 286 1.56 -3.73 23.59
C ASP A 286 2.67 -4.61 23.02
N VAL A 287 2.34 -5.51 22.09
CA VAL A 287 3.35 -6.32 21.39
C VAL A 287 4.32 -5.46 20.55
N VAL A 288 3.85 -4.34 19.98
CA VAL A 288 4.72 -3.37 19.30
C VAL A 288 5.62 -2.65 20.30
N ALA A 289 5.11 -2.27 21.48
CA ALA A 289 5.92 -1.64 22.52
C ALA A 289 7.00 -2.59 23.07
N LEU A 290 6.69 -3.88 23.24
CA LEU A 290 7.64 -4.92 23.64
C LEU A 290 8.81 -5.06 22.66
N ASN A 291 8.51 -5.19 21.36
CA ASN A 291 9.56 -5.31 20.33
C ASN A 291 10.34 -3.99 20.14
N ALA A 292 9.66 -2.85 20.21
CA ALA A 292 10.33 -1.56 20.19
C ALA A 292 11.25 -1.36 21.41
N ALA A 293 10.86 -1.84 22.60
CA ALA A 293 11.69 -1.81 23.80
C ALA A 293 13.01 -2.56 23.58
N ALA A 294 12.94 -3.77 23.02
CA ALA A 294 14.12 -4.55 22.68
C ALA A 294 14.97 -3.89 21.59
N GLY A 295 14.38 -3.27 20.57
CA GLY A 295 15.12 -2.49 19.57
C GLY A 295 15.85 -1.28 20.17
N ILE A 296 15.21 -0.55 21.09
CA ILE A 296 15.82 0.58 21.81
C ILE A 296 16.95 0.09 22.73
N TYR A 297 16.73 -1.01 23.46
CA TYR A 297 17.76 -1.63 24.28
C TYR A 297 18.95 -2.13 23.46
N ALA A 298 18.70 -2.83 22.34
CA ALA A 298 19.72 -3.33 21.43
C ALA A 298 20.59 -2.20 20.86
N SER A 299 20.04 -1.00 20.65
CA SER A 299 20.80 0.17 20.20
C SER A 299 21.75 0.77 21.25
N GLY A 300 21.66 0.31 22.51
CA GLY A 300 22.39 0.89 23.65
C GLY A 300 21.80 2.21 24.16
N LYS A 301 20.68 2.69 23.60
CA LYS A 301 19.98 3.90 24.05
C LYS A 301 19.33 3.71 25.42
N ALA A 302 18.84 2.51 25.71
CA ALA A 302 18.34 2.10 27.01
C ALA A 302 19.28 1.06 27.64
N SER A 303 19.47 1.14 28.96
CA SER A 303 20.33 0.24 29.74
C SER A 303 19.63 -1.09 30.08
N THR A 304 18.30 -1.10 30.09
CA THR A 304 17.46 -2.27 30.39
C THR A 304 16.25 -2.35 29.45
N LEU A 305 15.65 -3.54 29.34
CA LEU A 305 14.39 -3.71 28.60
C LEU A 305 13.25 -2.87 29.20
N SER A 306 13.19 -2.71 30.53
CA SER A 306 12.17 -1.87 31.18
C SER A 306 12.32 -0.40 30.79
N GLU A 307 13.54 0.14 30.76
CA GLU A 307 13.79 1.51 30.29
C GLU A 307 13.42 1.66 28.80
N GLY A 308 13.77 0.66 27.97
CA GLY A 308 13.36 0.60 26.58
C GLY A 308 11.84 0.62 26.41
N ARG A 309 11.11 -0.10 27.29
CA ARG A 309 9.65 -0.13 27.35
C ARG A 309 9.08 1.23 27.68
N ASP A 310 9.62 1.91 28.69
CA ASP A 310 9.16 3.25 29.08
C ASP A 310 9.31 4.24 27.92
N MET A 311 10.43 4.18 27.19
CA MET A 311 10.67 5.00 26.00
C MET A 311 9.72 4.67 24.84
N ALA A 312 9.46 3.38 24.58
CA ALA A 312 8.56 2.94 23.53
C ALA A 312 7.10 3.38 23.81
N VAL A 313 6.62 3.14 25.03
CA VAL A 313 5.29 3.55 25.48
C VAL A 313 5.14 5.07 25.44
N ALA A 314 6.16 5.83 25.84
CA ALA A 314 6.15 7.28 25.75
C ALA A 314 6.10 7.77 24.28
N ALA A 315 6.79 7.10 23.34
CA ALA A 315 6.78 7.46 21.93
C ALA A 315 5.41 7.20 21.25
N LEU A 316 4.72 6.12 21.64
CA LEU A 316 3.36 5.80 21.21
C LEU A 316 2.35 6.79 21.79
N ASN A 317 2.31 6.94 23.13
CA ASN A 317 1.34 7.79 23.81
C ASN A 317 1.46 9.27 23.43
N SER A 318 2.66 9.75 23.09
CA SER A 318 2.87 11.15 22.68
C SER A 318 2.56 11.40 21.19
N GLY A 319 2.14 10.39 20.42
CA GLY A 319 1.91 10.48 18.97
C GLY A 319 3.19 10.67 18.13
N ARG A 320 4.37 10.59 18.74
CA ARG A 320 5.66 10.76 18.04
C ARG A 320 5.93 9.63 17.05
N ALA A 321 5.42 8.43 17.33
CA ALA A 321 5.51 7.29 16.42
C ALA A 321 4.82 7.58 15.07
N LEU A 322 3.58 8.06 15.08
CA LEU A 322 2.88 8.48 13.86
C LEU A 322 3.54 9.68 13.18
N GLN A 323 4.03 10.65 13.96
CA GLN A 323 4.77 11.79 13.41
C GLN A 323 6.03 11.32 12.65
N ARG A 324 6.81 10.39 13.22
CA ARG A 324 7.99 9.82 12.58
C ARG A 324 7.63 9.05 11.31
N ALA A 325 6.56 8.26 11.34
CA ALA A 325 6.09 7.55 10.15
C ALA A 325 5.66 8.52 9.03
N ARG A 326 4.99 9.63 9.37
CA ARG A 326 4.63 10.70 8.42
C ARG A 326 5.86 11.42 7.85
N GLN A 327 6.87 11.70 8.69
CA GLN A 327 8.14 12.29 8.24
C GLN A 327 8.88 11.37 7.27
N PHE A 328 8.98 10.08 7.61
CA PHE A 328 9.58 9.07 6.73
C PHE A 328 8.81 8.92 5.41
N ALA A 329 7.48 8.93 5.46
CA ALA A 329 6.64 8.89 4.27
C ALA A 329 6.86 10.11 3.36
N ALA A 330 6.85 11.32 3.94
CA ALA A 330 7.04 12.56 3.19
C ALA A 330 8.42 12.64 2.54
N LEU A 331 9.48 12.31 3.28
CA LEU A 331 10.84 12.29 2.74
C LEU A 331 11.00 11.21 1.66
N SER A 332 10.45 10.01 1.88
CA SER A 332 10.46 8.95 0.86
C SER A 332 9.74 9.39 -0.42
N TRP A 333 8.66 10.16 -0.32
CA TRP A 333 7.99 10.77 -1.49
C TRP A 333 8.87 11.80 -2.18
N GLU A 334 9.53 12.69 -1.44
CA GLU A 334 10.45 13.67 -2.02
C GLU A 334 11.59 12.99 -2.79
N LEU A 335 12.21 11.98 -2.18
CA LEU A 335 13.28 11.18 -2.78
C LEU A 335 12.79 10.46 -4.04
N GLU A 336 11.60 9.85 -3.96
CA GLU A 336 10.98 9.17 -5.10
C GLU A 336 10.68 10.14 -6.25
N GLY A 337 10.23 11.36 -5.93
CA GLY A 337 10.04 12.41 -6.92
C GLY A 337 11.34 12.81 -7.62
N ARG A 338 12.47 12.85 -6.89
CA ARG A 338 13.80 13.06 -7.50
C ARG A 338 14.19 11.89 -8.40
N ARG A 339 14.05 10.66 -7.91
CA ARG A 339 14.35 9.44 -8.67
C ARG A 339 13.60 9.41 -10.00
N GLN A 340 12.29 9.62 -9.94
CA GLN A 340 11.42 9.52 -11.12
C GLN A 340 11.63 10.62 -12.17
N LYS A 341 12.16 11.79 -11.78
CA LYS A 341 12.55 12.82 -12.75
C LYS A 341 13.67 12.33 -13.67
N GLU A 342 14.55 11.47 -13.17
CA GLU A 342 15.71 10.95 -13.90
C GLU A 342 15.42 9.63 -14.63
N LEU A 343 14.31 8.95 -14.30
CA LEU A 343 13.94 7.68 -14.94
C LEU A 343 13.52 7.87 -16.40
N ALA A 344 13.78 6.84 -17.20
CA ALA A 344 13.17 6.70 -18.52
C ALA A 344 11.65 6.58 -18.39
N VAL A 345 10.91 7.15 -19.35
CA VAL A 345 9.44 7.14 -19.36
C VAL A 345 8.87 5.72 -19.31
N SER A 346 9.54 4.77 -19.96
CA SER A 346 9.15 3.34 -19.96
C SER A 346 9.19 2.69 -18.58
N SER A 347 9.91 3.27 -17.62
CA SER A 347 9.92 2.81 -16.22
C SER A 347 8.85 3.49 -15.38
N LEU A 348 8.38 4.67 -15.79
CA LEU A 348 7.27 5.37 -15.11
C LEU A 348 5.92 4.72 -15.42
N SER A 349 5.80 4.07 -16.57
CA SER A 349 4.61 3.34 -17.00
C SER A 349 4.48 1.95 -16.35
N SER A 350 5.16 1.64 -15.24
CA SER A 350 4.92 0.40 -14.49
C SER A 350 4.81 0.64 -12.98
N GLU A 351 5.06 1.86 -12.53
CA GLU A 351 5.17 2.21 -11.13
C GLU A 351 4.22 3.34 -10.77
N ARG A 352 4.03 3.54 -9.47
CA ARG A 352 3.25 4.68 -8.98
C ARG A 352 4.01 5.98 -9.23
N ILE A 353 3.40 6.90 -9.96
CA ILE A 353 4.06 8.15 -10.37
C ILE A 353 3.86 9.23 -9.30
N HIS A 354 4.94 9.93 -8.95
CA HIS A 354 4.93 11.09 -8.07
C HIS A 354 4.07 12.21 -8.66
N PRO A 355 3.22 12.92 -7.88
CA PRO A 355 2.28 13.90 -8.43
C PRO A 355 2.93 15.00 -9.26
N ASN A 356 4.03 15.57 -8.77
CA ASN A 356 4.80 16.57 -9.53
C ASN A 356 5.41 16.03 -10.82
N VAL A 357 5.83 14.75 -10.85
CA VAL A 357 6.39 14.12 -12.05
C VAL A 357 5.28 13.81 -13.04
N LEU A 358 4.14 13.33 -12.55
CA LEU A 358 2.92 13.09 -13.33
C LEU A 358 2.47 14.36 -14.04
N ILE A 359 2.45 15.50 -13.34
CA ILE A 359 2.10 16.81 -13.92
C ILE A 359 3.17 17.25 -14.93
N SER A 360 4.45 17.25 -14.54
CA SER A 360 5.50 17.82 -15.39
C SER A 360 5.83 16.98 -16.63
N ARG A 361 5.60 15.67 -16.59
CA ARG A 361 5.93 14.71 -17.66
C ARG A 361 4.70 14.05 -18.29
N ALA A 362 3.50 14.61 -18.08
CA ALA A 362 2.25 14.05 -18.60
C ALA A 362 2.30 13.77 -20.11
N GLY A 363 2.87 14.70 -20.89
CA GLY A 363 3.04 14.56 -22.34
C GLY A 363 3.86 13.35 -22.75
N GLU A 364 5.05 13.19 -22.16
CA GLU A 364 5.94 12.06 -22.45
C GLU A 364 5.29 10.72 -22.08
N ILE A 365 4.66 10.66 -20.91
CA ILE A 365 4.02 9.44 -20.40
C ILE A 365 2.81 9.06 -21.27
N ALA A 366 1.96 10.04 -21.60
CA ALA A 366 0.80 9.81 -22.45
C ALA A 366 1.21 9.31 -23.84
N GLN A 367 2.22 9.91 -24.46
CA GLN A 367 2.73 9.47 -25.76
C GLN A 367 3.26 8.04 -25.72
N HIS A 368 4.00 7.68 -24.66
CA HIS A 368 4.50 6.32 -24.48
C HIS A 368 3.36 5.31 -24.34
N LEU A 369 2.38 5.58 -23.47
CA LEU A 369 1.21 4.72 -23.28
C LEU A 369 0.40 4.58 -24.57
N GLN A 370 0.17 5.68 -25.29
CA GLN A 370 -0.56 5.66 -26.56
C GLN A 370 0.12 4.75 -27.58
N THR A 371 1.46 4.79 -27.66
CA THR A 371 2.23 3.91 -28.57
C THR A 371 2.03 2.44 -28.21
N GLN A 372 2.04 2.09 -26.92
CA GLN A 372 1.80 0.72 -26.47
C GLN A 372 0.36 0.27 -26.77
N ILE A 373 -0.62 1.14 -26.55
CA ILE A 373 -2.04 0.86 -26.74
C ILE A 373 -2.39 0.67 -28.22
N LEU A 374 -1.83 1.50 -29.12
CA LEU A 374 -2.01 1.38 -30.57
C LEU A 374 -1.48 0.06 -31.14
N GLY A 375 -0.54 -0.59 -30.45
CA GLY A 375 -0.03 -1.91 -30.82
C GLY A 375 -1.01 -3.08 -30.58
N ASN A 376 -2.20 -2.81 -30.04
CA ASN A 376 -3.22 -3.81 -29.70
C ASN A 376 -4.59 -3.39 -30.27
N GLU A 377 -5.28 -4.29 -30.96
CA GLU A 377 -6.57 -3.97 -31.62
C GLU A 377 -7.66 -3.51 -30.65
N LEU A 378 -7.78 -4.16 -29.48
CA LEU A 378 -8.73 -3.77 -28.43
C LEU A 378 -8.40 -2.36 -27.90
N GLY A 379 -7.10 -2.12 -27.67
CA GLY A 379 -6.58 -0.82 -27.22
C GLY A 379 -6.85 0.30 -28.22
N ALA A 380 -6.61 0.05 -29.51
CA ALA A 380 -6.88 0.99 -30.59
C ALA A 380 -8.38 1.35 -30.68
N GLY A 381 -9.27 0.37 -30.49
CA GLY A 381 -10.71 0.61 -30.38
C GLY A 381 -11.09 1.52 -29.21
N MET A 382 -10.50 1.29 -28.03
CA MET A 382 -10.71 2.14 -26.85
C MET A 382 -10.16 3.56 -27.03
N LEU A 383 -8.99 3.72 -27.66
CA LEU A 383 -8.44 5.03 -28.00
C LEU A 383 -9.36 5.83 -28.92
N ALA A 384 -10.03 5.16 -29.86
CA ALA A 384 -10.95 5.83 -30.76
C ALA A 384 -12.13 6.46 -30.01
N HIS A 385 -12.49 6.02 -28.81
CA HIS A 385 -13.56 6.63 -28.01
C HIS A 385 -13.16 7.93 -27.29
N LEU A 386 -11.87 8.22 -27.23
CA LEU A 386 -11.37 9.40 -26.52
C LEU A 386 -11.57 10.68 -27.32
N ASP A 387 -11.73 11.79 -26.60
CA ASP A 387 -11.70 13.11 -27.19
C ASP A 387 -10.31 13.37 -27.82
N PRO A 388 -10.21 13.73 -29.11
CA PRO A 388 -8.93 14.05 -29.75
C PRO A 388 -8.13 15.14 -29.02
N ALA A 389 -8.81 16.09 -28.35
CA ALA A 389 -8.18 17.15 -27.56
C ALA A 389 -7.42 16.59 -26.34
N LEU A 390 -7.89 15.47 -25.77
CA LEU A 390 -7.22 14.79 -24.65
C LEU A 390 -5.85 14.23 -25.07
N LEU A 391 -5.75 13.80 -26.32
CA LEU A 391 -4.54 13.20 -26.89
C LEU A 391 -3.58 14.26 -27.46
N SER A 392 -4.10 15.34 -28.03
CA SER A 392 -3.29 16.42 -28.59
C SER A 392 -2.74 17.40 -27.53
N CYS A 393 -3.42 17.52 -26.39
CA CYS A 393 -2.98 18.31 -25.24
C CYS A 393 -2.91 17.45 -23.95
N PRO A 394 -1.93 16.53 -23.84
CA PRO A 394 -1.84 15.62 -22.71
C PRO A 394 -1.74 16.34 -21.35
N ASN A 395 -2.38 15.75 -20.35
CA ASN A 395 -2.41 16.24 -18.97
C ASN A 395 -2.60 15.06 -18.01
N VAL A 396 -2.87 15.32 -16.73
CA VAL A 396 -3.03 14.24 -15.74
C VAL A 396 -4.21 13.31 -16.10
N LEU A 397 -5.34 13.85 -16.58
CA LEU A 397 -6.47 13.04 -17.03
C LEU A 397 -6.08 12.13 -18.19
N SER A 398 -5.34 12.64 -19.19
CA SER A 398 -4.95 11.79 -20.32
C SER A 398 -4.07 10.63 -19.87
N VAL A 399 -3.13 10.85 -18.95
CA VAL A 399 -2.29 9.77 -18.39
C VAL A 399 -3.15 8.76 -17.62
N ILE A 400 -4.06 9.20 -16.76
CA ILE A 400 -4.93 8.29 -15.99
C ILE A 400 -5.82 7.46 -16.93
N THR A 401 -6.45 8.08 -17.91
CA THR A 401 -7.32 7.39 -18.88
C THR A 401 -6.53 6.39 -19.73
N LEU A 402 -5.36 6.77 -20.24
CA LEU A 402 -4.51 5.87 -21.03
C LEU A 402 -3.96 4.72 -20.17
N ARG A 403 -3.61 5.00 -18.90
CA ARG A 403 -3.22 3.97 -17.94
C ARG A 403 -4.34 2.95 -17.77
N ARG A 404 -5.56 3.44 -17.58
CA ARG A 404 -6.72 2.58 -17.37
C ARG A 404 -6.99 1.68 -18.59
N ILE A 405 -6.88 2.22 -19.81
CA ILE A 405 -6.97 1.43 -21.05
C ILE A 405 -5.89 0.33 -21.08
N HIS A 406 -4.64 0.68 -20.79
CA HIS A 406 -3.53 -0.28 -20.77
C HIS A 406 -3.76 -1.40 -19.73
N THR A 407 -4.28 -1.06 -18.54
CA THR A 407 -4.62 -2.02 -17.49
C THR A 407 -5.74 -2.97 -17.95
N ILE A 408 -6.82 -2.44 -18.53
CA ILE A 408 -7.93 -3.27 -19.06
C ILE A 408 -7.44 -4.22 -20.15
N MET A 409 -6.59 -3.74 -21.08
CA MET A 409 -6.01 -4.58 -22.12
C MET A 409 -5.22 -5.76 -21.54
N SER A 410 -4.52 -5.54 -20.43
CA SER A 410 -3.71 -6.57 -19.76
C SER A 410 -4.60 -7.59 -19.02
N GLU A 411 -5.65 -7.12 -18.35
CA GLU A 411 -6.62 -7.97 -17.63
C GLU A 411 -7.40 -8.90 -18.58
N VAL A 412 -7.71 -8.47 -19.81
CA VAL A 412 -8.41 -9.33 -20.79
C VAL A 412 -7.55 -10.51 -21.26
N VAL A 413 -6.22 -10.35 -21.29
CA VAL A 413 -5.27 -11.42 -21.64
C VAL A 413 -5.19 -12.46 -20.52
N GLU A 414 -5.25 -12.02 -19.26
CA GLU A 414 -5.29 -12.89 -18.08
C GLU A 414 -6.74 -13.30 -17.78
N LYS A 415 -7.25 -14.36 -18.41
CA LYS A 415 -8.61 -14.92 -18.19
C LYS A 415 -9.13 -14.75 -16.74
N VAL A 416 -9.89 -13.69 -16.48
CA VAL A 416 -10.42 -13.38 -15.15
C VAL A 416 -11.58 -14.35 -14.83
N ALA A 417 -11.60 -14.90 -13.62
CA ALA A 417 -12.73 -15.70 -13.14
C ALA A 417 -14.03 -14.87 -13.21
N PRO A 418 -15.19 -15.47 -13.53
CA PRO A 418 -16.43 -14.71 -13.61
C PRO A 418 -16.74 -14.10 -12.23
N ALA A 419 -16.87 -12.77 -12.19
CA ALA A 419 -17.28 -12.05 -10.99
C ALA A 419 -18.66 -12.55 -10.54
N PRO A 420 -18.94 -12.65 -9.23
CA PRO A 420 -20.27 -12.99 -8.75
C PRO A 420 -21.27 -11.97 -9.30
N GLN A 421 -22.39 -12.46 -9.84
CA GLN A 421 -23.45 -11.58 -10.33
C GLN A 421 -24.18 -11.00 -9.12
N VAL A 422 -23.86 -9.76 -8.78
CA VAL A 422 -24.43 -9.07 -7.61
C VAL A 422 -25.72 -8.37 -8.03
N THR A 423 -26.73 -8.42 -7.16
CA THR A 423 -27.99 -7.73 -7.38
C THR A 423 -27.84 -6.22 -7.18
N HIS A 424 -28.44 -5.46 -8.10
CA HIS A 424 -28.65 -4.02 -7.98
C HIS A 424 -29.48 -3.68 -6.74
N SER A 425 -29.47 -2.42 -6.29
CA SER A 425 -30.32 -1.98 -5.16
C SER A 425 -31.81 -1.97 -5.51
N GLY A 426 -32.14 -1.84 -6.81
CA GLY A 426 -33.50 -1.61 -7.29
C GLY A 426 -33.97 -0.16 -7.12
N LEU A 427 -33.10 0.73 -6.65
CA LEU A 427 -33.34 2.16 -6.49
C LEU A 427 -32.59 2.98 -7.54
N ARG A 428 -33.20 4.07 -7.99
CA ARG A 428 -32.56 5.05 -8.87
C ARG A 428 -31.87 6.12 -8.04
N LEU A 429 -30.63 6.45 -8.41
CA LEU A 429 -29.87 7.52 -7.75
C LEU A 429 -30.54 8.87 -7.97
N SER A 430 -31.08 9.11 -9.16
CA SER A 430 -31.79 10.35 -9.48
C SER A 430 -33.03 10.57 -8.60
N ASP A 431 -33.84 9.53 -8.41
CA ASP A 431 -35.05 9.58 -7.59
C ASP A 431 -34.70 9.74 -6.10
N SER A 432 -33.62 9.10 -5.64
CA SER A 432 -33.09 9.26 -4.28
C SER A 432 -32.65 10.70 -4.00
N ILE A 433 -31.91 11.33 -4.92
CA ILE A 433 -31.51 12.74 -4.84
C ILE A 433 -32.75 13.65 -4.81
N ALA A 434 -33.69 13.44 -5.74
CA ALA A 434 -34.89 14.27 -5.85
C ALA A 434 -35.81 14.19 -4.61
N SER A 435 -35.74 13.09 -3.86
CA SER A 435 -36.53 12.90 -2.63
C SER A 435 -35.95 13.61 -1.39
N CYS A 436 -34.71 14.11 -1.47
CA CYS A 436 -34.06 14.77 -0.34
C CYS A 436 -34.53 16.22 -0.18
N GLU A 437 -34.75 16.65 1.07
CA GLU A 437 -34.89 18.07 1.39
C GLU A 437 -33.50 18.73 1.42
N GLY A 438 -33.33 19.81 0.67
CA GLY A 438 -32.04 20.53 0.57
C GLY A 438 -31.11 19.92 -0.47
N ILE A 439 -29.79 19.99 -0.22
CA ILE A 439 -28.77 19.41 -1.12
C ILE A 439 -28.57 17.94 -0.72
N ALA A 440 -28.76 17.01 -1.65
CA ALA A 440 -28.49 15.60 -1.39
C ALA A 440 -26.98 15.32 -1.26
N VAL A 441 -26.58 14.37 -0.41
CA VAL A 441 -25.17 13.98 -0.29
C VAL A 441 -24.96 12.64 -0.97
N ILE A 442 -24.03 12.59 -1.92
CA ILE A 442 -23.46 11.36 -2.48
C ILE A 442 -22.10 11.15 -1.80
N ALA A 443 -22.00 10.12 -0.97
CA ALA A 443 -20.78 9.88 -0.21
C ALA A 443 -19.81 8.97 -1.00
N GLU A 444 -18.61 9.46 -1.29
CA GLU A 444 -17.61 8.75 -2.08
C GLU A 444 -16.67 7.95 -1.17
N TYR A 445 -16.51 6.66 -1.43
CA TYR A 445 -15.39 5.87 -0.93
C TYR A 445 -14.25 5.94 -1.94
N LYS A 446 -13.19 6.65 -1.55
CA LYS A 446 -11.99 6.88 -2.35
C LYS A 446 -10.76 6.44 -1.56
N PRO A 447 -10.25 5.23 -1.79
CA PRO A 447 -9.14 4.68 -1.00
C PRO A 447 -7.90 5.59 -0.99
N ARG A 448 -7.66 6.28 -2.11
CA ARG A 448 -6.51 7.15 -2.28
C ARG A 448 -6.82 8.34 -3.17
N SER A 449 -6.03 9.41 -3.08
CA SER A 449 -6.02 10.48 -4.07
C SER A 449 -4.62 10.66 -4.67
N PRO A 450 -4.49 10.87 -6.00
CA PRO A 450 -3.22 11.15 -6.66
C PRO A 450 -2.51 12.37 -6.06
N SER A 451 -3.24 13.36 -5.56
CA SER A 451 -2.66 14.58 -4.99
C SER A 451 -2.18 14.42 -3.53
N CYS A 452 -2.36 13.25 -2.90
CA CYS A 452 -2.00 13.04 -1.50
C CYS A 452 -0.71 12.21 -1.37
N ALA A 453 0.39 12.89 -1.04
CA ALA A 453 1.70 12.29 -0.78
C ALA A 453 1.90 11.88 0.71
N VAL A 454 0.85 11.93 1.53
CA VAL A 454 0.95 11.68 2.98
C VAL A 454 0.61 10.23 3.30
N LEU A 455 1.23 9.71 4.37
CA LEU A 455 0.83 8.47 5.02
C LEU A 455 -0.66 8.55 5.38
N SER A 456 -1.47 7.80 4.64
CA SER A 456 -2.93 7.77 4.76
C SER A 456 -3.37 6.35 4.50
N VAL A 457 -4.17 5.81 5.43
CA VAL A 457 -4.80 4.50 5.29
C VAL A 457 -6.29 4.75 5.16
N PRO A 458 -6.94 4.30 4.07
CA PRO A 458 -8.38 4.46 3.97
C PRO A 458 -9.07 3.67 5.07
N PRO A 459 -10.17 4.20 5.64
CA PRO A 459 -10.97 3.47 6.63
C PRO A 459 -11.44 2.11 6.07
N ASP A 460 -11.83 1.20 6.96
CA ASP A 460 -12.40 -0.08 6.54
C ASP A 460 -13.69 0.15 5.73
N PRO A 461 -13.80 -0.39 4.49
CA PRO A 461 -15.02 -0.32 3.68
C PRO A 461 -16.29 -0.72 4.43
N THR A 462 -16.22 -1.70 5.34
CA THR A 462 -17.38 -2.15 6.13
C THR A 462 -17.86 -1.05 7.08
N HIS A 463 -16.93 -0.44 7.80
CA HIS A 463 -17.20 0.69 8.67
C HIS A 463 -17.74 1.89 7.88
N VAL A 464 -17.14 2.21 6.73
CA VAL A 464 -17.60 3.29 5.84
C VAL A 464 -19.03 3.04 5.37
N ALA A 465 -19.35 1.83 4.89
CA ALA A 465 -20.68 1.48 4.44
C ALA A 465 -21.72 1.68 5.56
N LYS A 466 -21.40 1.27 6.79
CA LYS A 466 -22.26 1.47 7.96
C LYS A 466 -22.45 2.95 8.27
N ALA A 467 -21.37 3.73 8.31
CA ALA A 467 -21.43 5.18 8.57
C ALA A 467 -22.31 5.89 7.53
N TYR A 468 -22.09 5.60 6.24
CA TYR A 468 -22.87 6.18 5.14
C TYR A 468 -24.35 5.79 5.20
N SER A 469 -24.65 4.50 5.43
CA SER A 469 -26.04 4.04 5.57
C SER A 469 -26.76 4.68 6.76
N SER A 470 -26.06 4.91 7.88
CA SER A 470 -26.66 5.47 9.10
C SER A 470 -26.89 6.98 9.02
N ALA A 471 -26.09 7.69 8.21
CA ALA A 471 -26.18 9.13 8.07
C ALA A 471 -27.29 9.60 7.11
N GLY A 472 -27.88 8.70 6.32
CA GLY A 472 -28.94 9.04 5.37
C GLY A 472 -28.44 9.78 4.13
N VAL A 473 -27.30 9.36 3.59
CA VAL A 473 -26.80 9.83 2.29
C VAL A 473 -27.71 9.33 1.16
N ALA A 474 -27.84 10.09 0.07
CA ALA A 474 -28.71 9.75 -1.05
C ALA A 474 -28.15 8.61 -1.92
N GLY A 475 -26.84 8.45 -1.93
CA GLY A 475 -26.15 7.39 -2.65
C GLY A 475 -24.70 7.29 -2.25
N VAL A 476 -24.04 6.22 -2.70
CA VAL A 476 -22.62 5.98 -2.44
C VAL A 476 -21.88 5.89 -3.76
N SER A 477 -20.83 6.70 -3.92
CA SER A 477 -19.91 6.57 -5.05
C SER A 477 -18.71 5.73 -4.64
N VAL A 478 -18.31 4.76 -5.45
CA VAL A 478 -17.13 3.93 -5.18
C VAL A 478 -16.16 4.06 -6.35
N LEU A 479 -14.96 4.53 -6.05
CA LEU A 479 -13.91 4.71 -7.03
C LEU A 479 -13.13 3.40 -7.19
N VAL A 480 -13.18 2.83 -8.40
CA VAL A 480 -12.64 1.48 -8.67
C VAL A 480 -11.33 1.47 -9.48
N GLU A 481 -10.84 2.64 -9.88
CA GLU A 481 -9.60 2.80 -10.63
C GLU A 481 -8.39 2.35 -9.76
N PRO A 482 -7.61 1.33 -10.19
CA PRO A 482 -6.61 0.71 -9.34
C PRO A 482 -5.27 1.47 -9.26
N ASP A 483 -4.81 2.10 -10.34
CA ASP A 483 -3.43 2.56 -10.48
C ASP A 483 -3.13 3.82 -9.65
N PHE A 484 -4.05 4.79 -9.66
CA PHE A 484 -3.89 6.10 -9.01
C PHE A 484 -4.76 6.25 -7.76
N PHE A 485 -5.90 5.57 -7.72
CA PHE A 485 -6.87 5.68 -6.64
C PHE A 485 -6.94 4.46 -5.73
N SER A 486 -6.22 3.38 -6.06
CA SER A 486 -6.20 2.13 -5.29
C SER A 486 -7.61 1.55 -5.06
N GLY A 487 -8.51 1.78 -6.02
CA GLY A 487 -9.82 1.16 -6.09
C GLY A 487 -9.74 -0.27 -6.63
N SER A 488 -10.83 -1.02 -6.50
CA SER A 488 -10.97 -2.32 -7.14
C SER A 488 -12.43 -2.73 -7.29
N PRO A 489 -12.74 -3.64 -8.23
CA PRO A 489 -14.06 -4.30 -8.29
C PRO A 489 -14.44 -5.00 -6.98
N ASP A 490 -13.47 -5.59 -6.26
CA ASP A 490 -13.73 -6.29 -4.99
C ASP A 490 -14.22 -5.34 -3.89
N ILE A 491 -13.65 -4.13 -3.82
CA ILE A 491 -14.13 -3.08 -2.91
C ILE A 491 -15.59 -2.72 -3.25
N PHE A 492 -15.91 -2.60 -4.54
CA PHE A 492 -17.28 -2.29 -4.98
C PHE A 492 -18.26 -3.38 -4.54
N VAL A 493 -17.95 -4.65 -4.81
CA VAL A 493 -18.78 -5.81 -4.41
C VAL A 493 -18.93 -5.87 -2.90
N HIS A 494 -17.84 -5.65 -2.16
CA HIS A 494 -17.87 -5.65 -0.70
C HIS A 494 -18.80 -4.57 -0.16
N MET A 495 -18.69 -3.33 -0.64
CA MET A 495 -19.60 -2.25 -0.23
C MET A 495 -21.05 -2.52 -0.63
N ARG A 496 -21.28 -3.06 -1.84
CA ARG A 496 -22.61 -3.45 -2.33
C ARG A 496 -23.26 -4.49 -1.43
N SER A 497 -22.49 -5.43 -0.88
CA SER A 497 -22.98 -6.44 0.07
C SER A 497 -23.42 -5.87 1.43
N LYS A 498 -23.04 -4.63 1.74
CA LYS A 498 -23.32 -3.95 3.04
C LYS A 498 -24.31 -2.80 2.91
N LEU A 499 -24.62 -2.36 1.70
CA LEU A 499 -25.46 -1.20 1.43
C LEU A 499 -26.73 -1.64 0.71
N ASN A 500 -27.84 -0.95 0.97
CA ASN A 500 -29.07 -1.02 0.16
C ASN A 500 -29.35 0.29 -0.60
N LEU A 501 -28.40 1.24 -0.57
CA LEU A 501 -28.50 2.54 -1.25
C LEU A 501 -28.10 2.42 -2.73
N PRO A 502 -28.53 3.36 -3.60
CA PRO A 502 -27.98 3.46 -4.95
C PRO A 502 -26.45 3.63 -4.92
N MET A 503 -25.74 2.84 -5.72
CA MET A 503 -24.28 2.88 -5.83
C MET A 503 -23.82 3.33 -7.23
N LEU A 504 -23.02 4.40 -7.24
CA LEU A 504 -22.37 4.97 -8.42
C LEU A 504 -21.01 4.31 -8.62
N PHE A 505 -20.84 3.63 -9.76
CA PHE A 505 -19.56 3.11 -10.24
C PHE A 505 -18.74 4.26 -10.83
N LYS A 506 -17.64 4.60 -10.16
CA LYS A 506 -16.73 5.66 -10.58
C LYS A 506 -15.44 5.05 -11.09
N ASP A 507 -15.23 5.16 -12.40
CA ASP A 507 -14.03 4.75 -13.14
C ASP A 507 -13.79 5.73 -14.29
N PHE A 508 -12.68 5.61 -15.00
CA PHE A 508 -12.45 6.28 -16.28
C PHE A 508 -13.00 5.40 -17.39
N VAL A 509 -14.31 5.46 -17.59
CA VAL A 509 -15.05 4.62 -18.54
C VAL A 509 -14.82 5.09 -19.97
N VAL A 510 -14.30 4.20 -20.81
CA VAL A 510 -14.00 4.47 -22.23
C VAL A 510 -14.54 3.42 -23.19
N SER A 511 -15.18 2.36 -22.67
CA SER A 511 -15.71 1.27 -23.48
C SER A 511 -16.97 0.64 -22.87
N GLU A 512 -17.80 0.02 -23.72
CA GLU A 512 -19.00 -0.70 -23.29
C GLU A 512 -18.68 -1.88 -22.35
N SER A 513 -17.50 -2.49 -22.49
CA SER A 513 -17.07 -3.60 -21.64
C SER A 513 -16.99 -3.20 -20.15
N GLN A 514 -16.60 -1.95 -19.86
CA GLN A 514 -16.60 -1.42 -18.49
C GLN A 514 -18.03 -1.20 -17.97
N VAL A 515 -18.99 -0.84 -18.83
CA VAL A 515 -20.41 -0.75 -18.47
C VAL A 515 -20.96 -2.13 -18.08
N GLU A 516 -20.59 -3.17 -18.84
CA GLU A 516 -20.96 -4.55 -18.52
C GLU A 516 -20.34 -5.03 -17.21
N VAL A 517 -19.09 -4.64 -16.92
CA VAL A 517 -18.46 -4.87 -15.62
C VAL A 517 -19.28 -4.18 -14.53
N ALA A 518 -19.59 -2.89 -14.65
CA ALA A 518 -20.39 -2.16 -13.67
C ALA A 518 -21.76 -2.82 -13.42
N HIS A 519 -22.43 -3.28 -14.49
CA HIS A 519 -23.69 -4.02 -14.38
C HIS A 519 -23.56 -5.31 -13.57
N ARG A 520 -22.53 -6.12 -13.83
CA ARG A 520 -22.29 -7.37 -13.10
C ARG A 520 -21.99 -7.16 -11.61
N LEU A 521 -21.36 -6.03 -11.28
CA LEU A 521 -21.04 -5.66 -9.90
C LEU A 521 -22.24 -5.03 -9.16
N GLY A 522 -23.39 -4.86 -9.82
CA GLY A 522 -24.62 -4.33 -9.23
C GLY A 522 -24.62 -2.81 -9.07
N ALA A 523 -23.98 -2.08 -9.99
CA ALA A 523 -23.98 -0.61 -10.00
C ALA A 523 -25.32 -0.04 -10.46
N ASP A 524 -25.88 0.89 -9.70
CA ASP A 524 -27.16 1.56 -10.03
C ASP A 524 -26.95 2.83 -10.88
N ALA A 525 -25.74 3.41 -10.82
CA ALA A 525 -25.33 4.55 -11.61
C ALA A 525 -23.90 4.41 -12.11
N LEU A 526 -23.55 5.13 -13.18
CA LEU A 526 -22.22 5.14 -13.80
C LEU A 526 -21.74 6.58 -14.06
N LEU A 527 -20.50 6.90 -13.69
CA LEU A 527 -19.91 8.19 -14.00
C LEU A 527 -19.21 8.16 -15.37
N LEU A 528 -19.51 9.12 -16.24
CA LEU A 528 -18.88 9.33 -17.53
C LEU A 528 -18.19 10.70 -17.56
N VAL A 529 -16.88 10.75 -17.78
CA VAL A 529 -16.10 12.00 -17.83
C VAL A 529 -16.17 12.59 -19.23
N ALA A 530 -16.99 13.62 -19.44
CA ALA A 530 -17.19 14.24 -20.75
C ALA A 530 -15.88 14.78 -21.34
N LYS A 531 -14.96 15.28 -20.50
CA LYS A 531 -13.64 15.77 -20.95
C LYS A 531 -12.78 14.68 -21.61
N ALA A 532 -13.00 13.41 -21.25
CA ALA A 532 -12.22 12.31 -21.77
C ALA A 532 -12.78 11.71 -23.07
N LEU A 533 -14.07 11.93 -23.37
CA LEU A 533 -14.82 11.21 -24.39
C LEU A 533 -15.27 12.14 -25.51
N GLN A 534 -15.31 11.61 -26.75
CA GLN A 534 -15.97 12.30 -27.86
C GLN A 534 -17.51 12.15 -27.78
N PRO A 535 -18.30 13.07 -28.38
CA PRO A 535 -19.77 13.07 -28.27
C PRO A 535 -20.43 11.74 -28.68
N THR A 536 -19.96 11.12 -29.76
CA THR A 536 -20.49 9.83 -30.23
C THR A 536 -20.30 8.70 -29.21
N SER A 537 -19.19 8.73 -28.48
CA SER A 537 -18.85 7.72 -27.47
C SER A 537 -19.62 7.95 -26.17
N ILE A 538 -19.88 9.22 -25.80
CA ILE A 538 -20.80 9.54 -24.70
C ILE A 538 -22.19 8.94 -24.99
N GLY A 539 -22.73 9.18 -26.19
CA GLY A 539 -24.03 8.64 -26.61
C GLY A 539 -24.09 7.10 -26.52
N MET A 540 -23.12 6.43 -27.12
CA MET A 540 -22.99 4.97 -27.07
C MET A 540 -22.97 4.43 -25.62
N LEU A 541 -22.15 5.02 -24.74
CA LEU A 541 -22.02 4.58 -23.35
C LEU A 541 -23.27 4.87 -22.53
N VAL A 542 -23.96 5.99 -22.80
CA VAL A 542 -25.26 6.30 -22.19
C VAL A 542 -26.30 5.25 -22.59
N ASP A 543 -26.45 4.98 -23.88
CA ASP A 543 -27.42 4.00 -24.38
C ASP A 543 -27.16 2.60 -23.80
N LYS A 544 -25.89 2.18 -23.77
CA LYS A 544 -25.48 0.92 -23.15
C LYS A 544 -25.79 0.87 -21.66
N SER A 545 -25.52 1.96 -20.92
CA SER A 545 -25.79 2.03 -19.47
C SER A 545 -27.29 1.92 -19.19
N LEU A 546 -28.10 2.66 -19.94
CA LEU A 546 -29.55 2.63 -19.81
C LEU A 546 -30.14 1.27 -20.20
N SER A 547 -29.57 0.56 -21.18
CA SER A 547 -30.00 -0.80 -21.53
C SER A 547 -29.82 -1.82 -20.39
N PHE A 548 -28.91 -1.53 -19.45
CA PHE A 548 -28.69 -2.31 -18.24
C PHE A 548 -29.40 -1.75 -17.00
N GLY A 549 -30.19 -0.67 -17.15
CA GLY A 549 -30.86 0.00 -16.04
C GLY A 549 -29.94 0.85 -15.17
N ILE A 550 -28.73 1.17 -15.65
CA ILE A 550 -27.74 1.97 -14.92
C ILE A 550 -27.90 3.45 -15.32
N GLU A 551 -28.07 4.34 -14.34
CA GLU A 551 -28.23 5.76 -14.61
C GLU A 551 -26.89 6.46 -14.86
N PRO A 552 -26.69 7.11 -16.03
CA PRO A 552 -25.48 7.86 -16.28
C PRO A 552 -25.47 9.19 -15.51
N LEU A 553 -24.34 9.47 -14.86
CA LEU A 553 -23.94 10.79 -14.36
C LEU A 553 -22.83 11.30 -15.25
N ILE A 554 -23.10 12.34 -16.06
CA ILE A 554 -22.09 12.90 -16.95
C ILE A 554 -21.34 14.03 -16.24
N GLU A 555 -20.04 13.83 -15.98
CA GLU A 555 -19.15 14.79 -15.34
C GLU A 555 -18.56 15.76 -16.37
N ILE A 556 -18.78 17.07 -16.15
CA ILE A 556 -18.26 18.18 -16.97
C ILE A 556 -17.34 19.08 -16.14
N HIS A 557 -16.37 19.74 -16.80
CA HIS A 557 -15.43 20.67 -16.15
C HIS A 557 -15.54 22.10 -16.68
N ASP A 558 -15.98 22.28 -17.92
CA ASP A 558 -16.05 23.57 -18.59
C ASP A 558 -17.20 23.64 -19.61
N GLU A 559 -17.32 24.79 -20.27
CA GLU A 559 -18.39 25.06 -21.25
C GLU A 559 -18.25 24.18 -22.51
N GLU A 560 -17.03 23.80 -22.87
CA GLU A 560 -16.77 22.90 -24.02
C GLU A 560 -17.33 21.50 -23.73
N ASP A 561 -17.15 21.00 -22.50
CA ASP A 561 -17.73 19.74 -22.07
C ASP A 561 -19.26 19.78 -22.13
N LEU A 562 -19.88 20.86 -21.66
CA LEU A 562 -21.33 21.01 -21.75
C LEU A 562 -21.83 21.09 -23.19
N ALA A 563 -21.09 21.76 -24.08
CA ALA A 563 -21.41 21.81 -25.52
C ALA A 563 -21.38 20.41 -26.14
N LYS A 564 -20.35 19.60 -25.87
CA LYS A 564 -20.26 18.21 -26.32
C LYS A 564 -21.45 17.37 -25.85
N VAL A 565 -21.84 17.53 -24.58
CA VAL A 565 -22.98 16.81 -24.01
C VAL A 565 -24.30 17.22 -24.67
N ARG A 566 -24.44 18.48 -25.11
CA ARG A 566 -25.61 18.97 -25.86
C ARG A 566 -25.72 18.45 -27.28
N GLU A 567 -24.61 18.06 -27.89
CA GLU A 567 -24.61 17.43 -29.21
C GLU A 567 -25.10 15.98 -29.16
N CYS A 568 -25.15 15.37 -27.96
CA CYS A 568 -25.56 13.98 -27.80
C CYS A 568 -27.08 13.85 -27.90
N SER A 569 -27.57 13.03 -28.84
CA SER A 569 -29.00 12.72 -28.97
C SER A 569 -29.61 12.06 -27.74
N CYS A 570 -28.79 11.45 -26.89
CA CYS A 570 -29.21 10.81 -25.64
C CYS A 570 -29.41 11.80 -24.48
N LEU A 571 -29.12 13.11 -24.65
CA LEU A 571 -29.13 14.07 -23.55
C LEU A 571 -30.48 14.12 -22.83
N ASP A 572 -31.60 14.00 -23.54
CA ASP A 572 -32.93 13.99 -22.92
C ASP A 572 -33.12 12.82 -21.96
N ALA A 573 -32.51 11.66 -22.25
CA ALA A 573 -32.54 10.48 -21.40
C ALA A 573 -31.60 10.58 -20.18
N VAL A 574 -30.55 11.42 -20.25
CA VAL A 574 -29.62 11.65 -19.14
C VAL A 574 -30.29 12.54 -18.09
N LYS A 575 -30.47 12.03 -16.87
CA LYS A 575 -31.09 12.80 -15.78
C LYS A 575 -30.10 13.63 -14.97
N MET A 576 -28.82 13.24 -14.92
CA MET A 576 -27.84 13.79 -13.98
C MET A 576 -26.61 14.35 -14.69
N ILE A 577 -26.21 15.57 -14.33
CA ILE A 577 -24.96 16.20 -14.78
C ILE A 577 -24.14 16.57 -13.55
N GLY A 578 -22.89 16.09 -13.50
CA GLY A 578 -21.91 16.43 -12.48
C GLY A 578 -21.04 17.59 -12.94
N VAL A 579 -20.80 18.57 -12.07
CA VAL A 579 -19.86 19.67 -12.34
C VAL A 579 -18.67 19.53 -11.40
N ASN A 580 -17.52 19.20 -11.96
CA ASN A 580 -16.31 18.97 -11.17
C ASN A 580 -15.49 20.26 -11.03
N SER A 581 -15.31 20.70 -9.79
CA SER A 581 -14.58 21.93 -9.44
C SER A 581 -13.06 21.81 -9.54
N ARG A 582 -12.53 20.62 -9.80
CA ARG A 582 -11.08 20.39 -9.89
C ARG A 582 -10.59 20.56 -11.32
N ASP A 583 -9.68 21.50 -11.51
CA ASP A 583 -8.92 21.62 -12.76
C ASP A 583 -8.03 20.39 -12.91
N LEU A 584 -8.28 19.58 -13.95
CA LEU A 584 -7.54 18.36 -14.24
C LEU A 584 -6.12 18.60 -14.80
N ARG A 585 -5.80 19.85 -15.18
CA ARG A 585 -4.44 20.25 -15.60
C ARG A 585 -3.57 20.58 -14.41
N THR A 586 -4.12 21.21 -13.38
CA THR A 586 -3.37 21.71 -12.21
C THR A 586 -3.67 20.99 -10.90
N LEU A 587 -4.70 20.14 -10.88
CA LEU A 587 -5.29 19.50 -9.71
C LEU A 587 -5.82 20.48 -8.64
N LYS A 588 -5.88 21.79 -8.94
CA LYS A 588 -6.43 22.81 -8.04
C LYS A 588 -7.94 22.81 -8.11
N THR A 589 -8.57 23.09 -6.97
CA THR A 589 -10.03 23.18 -6.87
C THR A 589 -10.43 24.65 -6.90
N ASP A 590 -11.35 25.02 -7.80
CA ASP A 590 -11.95 26.35 -7.87
C ASP A 590 -13.47 26.21 -7.79
N LEU A 591 -14.02 26.61 -6.64
CA LEU A 591 -15.47 26.57 -6.39
C LEU A 591 -16.20 27.78 -7.02
N SER A 592 -15.49 28.84 -7.41
CA SER A 592 -16.12 30.07 -7.91
C SER A 592 -16.68 29.94 -9.33
N SER A 593 -16.13 29.00 -10.12
CA SER A 593 -16.54 28.71 -11.50
C SER A 593 -17.82 27.86 -11.59
N LEU A 594 -18.17 27.13 -10.52
CA LEU A 594 -19.32 26.21 -10.49
C LEU A 594 -20.67 26.90 -10.79
N GLY A 595 -20.85 28.12 -10.29
CA GLY A 595 -22.10 28.86 -10.43
C GLY A 595 -22.44 29.23 -11.87
N ASN A 596 -21.44 29.46 -12.73
CA ASN A 596 -21.66 29.79 -14.14
C ASN A 596 -22.13 28.56 -14.93
N LEU A 597 -21.43 27.43 -14.77
CA LEU A 597 -21.81 26.18 -15.42
C LEU A 597 -23.19 25.70 -14.96
N ARG A 598 -23.51 25.84 -13.67
CA ARG A 598 -24.84 25.51 -13.15
C ARG A 598 -25.96 26.26 -13.87
N LYS A 599 -25.77 27.56 -14.11
CA LYS A 599 -26.76 28.39 -14.85
C LYS A 599 -26.90 27.93 -16.30
N MET A 600 -25.80 27.50 -16.92
CA MET A 600 -25.79 27.09 -18.33
C MET A 600 -26.50 25.76 -18.56
N ILE A 601 -26.45 24.80 -17.63
CA ILE A 601 -27.09 23.48 -17.79
C ILE A 601 -28.60 23.59 -18.06
N GLY A 602 -29.26 24.59 -17.48
CA GLY A 602 -30.71 24.80 -17.57
C GLY A 602 -31.51 24.01 -16.52
N ASP A 603 -32.83 24.07 -16.64
CA ASP A 603 -33.75 23.38 -15.74
C ASP A 603 -34.09 21.97 -16.25
N GLY A 604 -34.50 21.07 -15.35
CA GLY A 604 -34.93 19.71 -15.69
C GLY A 604 -33.86 18.62 -15.63
N LYS A 605 -32.62 18.98 -15.29
CA LYS A 605 -31.54 18.03 -14.95
C LYS A 605 -31.21 18.15 -13.47
N ILE A 606 -30.86 17.03 -12.85
CA ILE A 606 -30.26 17.00 -11.51
C ILE A 606 -28.79 17.39 -11.67
N VAL A 607 -28.37 18.43 -10.94
CA VAL A 607 -27.00 18.92 -11.01
C VAL A 607 -26.24 18.57 -9.72
N VAL A 608 -25.15 17.85 -9.88
CA VAL A 608 -24.30 17.36 -8.79
C VAL A 608 -23.02 18.20 -8.73
N ALA A 609 -22.71 18.80 -7.59
CA ALA A 609 -21.41 19.44 -7.37
C ALA A 609 -20.38 18.37 -7.01
N GLU A 610 -19.30 18.25 -7.79
CA GLU A 610 -18.26 17.26 -7.56
C GLU A 610 -16.95 17.91 -7.10
N SER A 611 -16.32 17.30 -6.08
CA SER A 611 -15.11 17.79 -5.45
C SER A 611 -15.25 19.18 -4.78
N GLY A 612 -14.29 19.52 -3.92
CA GLY A 612 -14.12 20.88 -3.37
C GLY A 612 -14.88 21.20 -2.09
N VAL A 613 -15.92 20.45 -1.72
CA VAL A 613 -16.58 20.59 -0.41
C VAL A 613 -15.85 19.76 0.65
N SER A 614 -15.32 20.44 1.68
CA SER A 614 -14.63 19.81 2.81
C SER A 614 -15.26 20.14 4.17
N THR A 615 -15.93 21.28 4.25
CA THR A 615 -16.57 21.82 5.44
C THR A 615 -18.02 22.22 5.14
N PRO A 616 -18.88 22.32 6.16
CA PRO A 616 -20.23 22.85 5.98
C PRO A 616 -20.26 24.27 5.37
N ASP A 617 -19.25 25.09 5.63
CA ASP A 617 -19.16 26.45 5.06
C ASP A 617 -18.99 26.46 3.53
N ASP A 618 -18.35 25.43 2.97
CA ASP A 618 -18.14 25.32 1.52
C ASP A 618 -19.48 25.15 0.76
N LEU A 619 -20.55 24.72 1.44
CA LEU A 619 -21.88 24.55 0.86
C LEU A 619 -22.48 25.87 0.32
N LYS A 620 -22.03 27.01 0.85
CA LYS A 620 -22.42 28.35 0.36
C LYS A 620 -22.01 28.58 -1.10
N ASN A 621 -20.99 27.88 -1.60
CA ASN A 621 -20.50 28.03 -2.97
C ASN A 621 -21.24 27.14 -3.98
N ILE A 622 -22.13 26.25 -3.53
CA ILE A 622 -22.88 25.33 -4.38
C ILE A 622 -24.39 25.55 -4.26
N THR A 623 -24.81 26.79 -3.95
CA THR A 623 -26.22 27.18 -3.97
C THR A 623 -26.82 26.95 -5.35
N GLY A 624 -27.95 26.22 -5.41
CA GLY A 624 -28.63 25.89 -6.67
C GLY A 624 -28.30 24.50 -7.24
N PHE A 625 -27.36 23.77 -6.62
CA PHE A 625 -27.13 22.36 -6.92
C PHE A 625 -28.12 21.46 -6.17
N ASP A 626 -28.45 20.31 -6.75
CA ASP A 626 -29.39 19.34 -6.18
C ASP A 626 -28.67 18.31 -5.30
N ALA A 627 -27.40 18.04 -5.60
CA ALA A 627 -26.57 17.14 -4.81
C ALA A 627 -25.11 17.59 -4.75
N VAL A 628 -24.37 17.01 -3.81
CA VAL A 628 -22.91 17.16 -3.68
C VAL A 628 -22.25 15.78 -3.51
N LEU A 629 -21.17 15.55 -4.24
CA LEU A 629 -20.35 14.34 -4.13
C LEU A 629 -19.09 14.63 -3.30
N ILE A 630 -18.97 13.95 -2.15
CA ILE A 630 -17.93 14.22 -1.16
C ILE A 630 -17.14 12.94 -0.86
N GLY A 631 -15.82 12.98 -1.09
CA GLY A 631 -14.92 11.86 -0.79
C GLY A 631 -13.73 12.23 0.09
N SER A 632 -12.91 13.17 -0.36
CA SER A 632 -11.63 13.48 0.31
C SER A 632 -11.79 13.92 1.77
N ALA A 633 -12.88 14.60 2.11
CA ALA A 633 -13.17 15.04 3.47
C ALA A 633 -13.53 13.87 4.39
N PHE A 634 -14.31 12.91 3.89
CA PHE A 634 -14.71 11.71 4.64
C PHE A 634 -13.53 10.77 4.85
N MET A 635 -12.72 10.53 3.82
CA MET A 635 -11.56 9.62 3.92
C MET A 635 -10.43 10.12 4.83
N LYS A 636 -10.43 11.42 5.17
CA LYS A 636 -9.46 12.06 6.06
C LYS A 636 -10.02 12.35 7.46
N ALA A 637 -11.30 12.07 7.71
CA ALA A 637 -11.93 12.38 8.98
C ALA A 637 -11.35 11.49 10.10
N ASP A 638 -11.05 12.09 11.26
CA ASP A 638 -10.68 11.33 12.46
C ASP A 638 -11.87 10.53 13.02
N ASP A 639 -13.07 11.09 12.92
CA ASP A 639 -14.35 10.45 13.23
C ASP A 639 -15.25 10.55 12.00
N LEU A 640 -15.35 9.45 11.25
CA LEU A 640 -16.12 9.38 10.02
C LEU A 640 -17.61 9.54 10.28
N ASP A 641 -18.17 8.83 11.26
CA ASP A 641 -19.60 8.87 11.59
C ASP A 641 -20.06 10.28 11.98
N LEU A 642 -19.27 10.99 12.79
CA LEU A 642 -19.54 12.38 13.14
C LEU A 642 -19.45 13.27 11.91
N LYS A 643 -18.39 13.12 11.10
CA LYS A 643 -18.16 14.00 9.95
C LYS A 643 -19.24 13.88 8.89
N VAL A 644 -19.67 12.66 8.58
CA VAL A 644 -20.72 12.43 7.59
C VAL A 644 -22.06 12.99 8.11
N ARG A 645 -22.41 12.78 9.39
CA ARG A 645 -23.64 13.33 9.97
C ARG A 645 -23.66 14.85 10.00
N GLU A 646 -22.55 15.49 10.36
CA GLU A 646 -22.40 16.96 10.36
C GLU A 646 -22.71 17.52 8.97
N VAL A 647 -22.08 16.96 7.93
CA VAL A 647 -22.25 17.43 6.55
C VAL A 647 -23.65 17.16 6.03
N VAL A 648 -24.22 15.97 6.24
CA VAL A 648 -25.59 15.65 5.81
C VAL A 648 -26.61 16.58 6.50
N SER A 649 -26.44 16.85 7.80
CA SER A 649 -27.31 17.77 8.52
C SER A 649 -27.22 19.19 7.97
N ALA A 650 -26.02 19.67 7.65
CA ALA A 650 -25.82 21.00 7.07
C ALA A 650 -26.46 21.13 5.68
N CYS A 651 -26.35 20.10 4.83
CA CYS A 651 -26.95 20.10 3.50
C CYS A 651 -28.49 20.11 3.54
N ARG A 652 -29.09 19.52 4.58
CA ARG A 652 -30.56 19.52 4.79
C ARG A 652 -31.07 20.81 5.41
N GLY A 653 -30.31 21.43 6.31
CA GLY A 653 -30.70 22.64 7.04
C GLY A 653 -30.63 23.97 6.25
N GLY A 654 -30.07 23.96 5.03
CA GLY A 654 -29.75 25.18 4.26
C GLY A 654 -30.92 25.93 3.60
N ARG A 655 -32.18 25.63 3.92
CA ARG A 655 -33.36 26.43 3.52
C ARG A 655 -34.05 26.99 4.76
N THR A 656 -33.48 28.04 5.35
CA THR A 656 -34.22 29.00 6.18
C THR A 656 -33.94 30.39 5.69
#